data_AF-A0A2N2JBI7-F1
#
_entry.id   AF-A0A2N2JBI7-F1
#
_cell.length_a   1.000
_cell.length_b   1.000
_cell.length_c   1.000
_cell.angle_alpha   90.00
_cell.angle_beta   90.00
_cell.angle_gamma   90.00
#
_symmetry.space_group_name_H-M   'P 1'
#
loop_
_entity.id
_entity.type
_entity.pdbx_description
1 polymer ?
#
loop_
_entity_poly.entity_id
_entity_poly.type
_entity_poly.pdbx_seq_one_letter_code
_entity_poly.pdbx_strand_id
1 'polypeptide(L)'
;MRAIVPWAVDPRDPKAGWVPLVTLLPPVAPVPTRAGELPADGNPRPLAAVVPADAPGPRQGALSGKVVYVSASHGFTWTAELGRWATQRPNTNDIVEDLVSAEAVDQYMIAYLRNAGATVFTVRERDMNPHMVIVDADEGGTTTLDGAGAYSESGTGWQDTAEVGFLGGLAPYQGSVNPFTQGTTRAVAAVTGPATAWATWVPAVPADGWYHVYVSYSQKADRASDAHYVIRHPGGETALRVNQQRHGGTWMDLGRFWFEAGQDEGRGAVILYNDGASGGLVVADAVRLGGGMGDFDRGNGSGLTDGPTSGRPRFEECSRYSIQFSGAPSSVYGYVGNDRSDDVGARSRYAAWQNEPGEDAVYVAWHTNAPDPGRGTSTYVYGPNAPDGSYNFTGVAGSDDLAQAIHDELVGDIRAAFDPTWKDRGIFSAYFGEINPSHNSEMPSALVEVGFHDTAADAVIMAQPRFRQVAARSFYQGIVKYFAQRDGQPVRLSPEAPERVRVTAVGPDQARVAWAPAAADGSALGGDAATSYRVYRSADGRGWDNGTAVSGATELVVDGLAPGIPAFFRVTGVNAGGESFPSVIVAVSTSCAAGPAPSLLVYGFYRLDSSSCPRQDLSAWSLGSPVRALQDEVNRFDYVVDHVGGFVRAGVPFDSAEAPAVEVGDVALAGYAAIDWILGEESTMDSTFSATEQQLVTSWLGLGGRVLVTSGAELLWDLEAKGSEADTAFAHERLGAGYGADTANTWGVVPTGVFAGLPAMSIDDGAGGTFRVFYADVLAPLGGATAILDYDNGAGAAGLWFEGAGWTAVTFGVPLEALHPASARTELLSAVLEEAAVPAIPAGGCGTSGEDTGPPADVDAGSTDTSAPADTVAGDAIAADTAAPADTVTTPDVIVGEVSDGTALLPPYREVRSEQHESGGGCASGSTPAGGLVVALALAFVFVRPRRRRRGPATAPLRG
;
A
#
# COMPACT_ATOMS: atom_id res chain seq x y z
N MET A 1 25.11 6.95 55.90
CA MET A 1 26.59 7.02 55.96
C MET A 1 27.04 8.08 54.97
N ARG A 2 27.92 9.03 55.36
CA ARG A 2 28.49 10.01 54.42
C ARG A 2 29.37 9.26 53.42
N ALA A 3 28.95 9.21 52.15
CA ALA A 3 29.71 8.58 51.09
C ALA A 3 31.04 9.30 50.91
N ILE A 4 32.13 8.56 51.06
CA ILE A 4 33.49 9.03 50.79
C ILE A 4 33.63 9.02 49.27
N VAL A 5 33.66 10.20 48.65
CA VAL A 5 33.95 10.34 47.22
C VAL A 5 35.47 10.20 47.04
N PRO A 6 35.96 9.20 46.28
CA PRO A 6 37.38 9.09 45.98
C PRO A 6 37.79 10.21 45.01
N TRP A 7 38.95 10.81 45.26
CA TRP A 7 39.55 11.82 44.39
C TRP A 7 40.71 11.20 43.62
N ALA A 8 40.92 11.63 42.37
CA ALA A 8 42.04 11.21 41.52
C ALA A 8 42.65 12.42 40.79
N VAL A 9 43.91 12.29 40.34
CA VAL A 9 44.59 13.32 39.51
C VAL A 9 44.31 13.02 38.04
N ASP A 10 43.88 14.01 37.26
CA ASP A 10 43.59 13.84 35.82
C ASP A 10 44.89 13.48 35.06
N PRO A 11 44.99 12.29 34.43
CA PRO A 11 46.19 11.90 33.69
C PRO A 11 46.44 12.73 32.42
N ARG A 12 45.45 13.53 31.97
CA ARG A 12 45.53 14.38 30.76
C ARG A 12 46.07 15.78 31.05
N ASP A 13 46.03 16.24 32.30
CA ASP A 13 46.67 17.48 32.75
C ASP A 13 47.23 17.33 34.18
N PRO A 14 48.47 16.86 34.33
CA PRO A 14 49.07 16.56 35.63
C PRO A 14 49.38 17.82 36.48
N LYS A 15 49.05 19.04 36.01
CA LYS A 15 49.18 20.27 36.79
C LYS A 15 47.86 20.77 37.37
N ALA A 16 46.72 20.25 36.92
CA ALA A 16 45.43 20.46 37.56
C ALA A 16 45.34 19.55 38.81
N GLY A 17 44.95 20.09 39.96
CA GLY A 17 44.88 19.34 41.22
C GLY A 17 43.90 18.16 41.21
N TRP A 18 43.71 17.54 42.37
CA TRP A 18 42.78 16.42 42.56
C TRP A 18 41.34 16.80 42.15
N VAL A 19 40.70 15.95 41.35
CA VAL A 19 39.29 16.09 40.93
C VAL A 19 38.46 14.86 41.40
N PRO A 20 37.13 14.98 41.58
CA PRO A 20 36.29 13.85 41.94
C PRO A 20 36.35 12.77 40.85
N LEU A 21 36.48 11.49 41.21
CA LEU A 21 36.65 10.39 40.23
C LEU A 21 35.56 10.37 39.14
N VAL A 22 34.34 10.80 39.47
CA VAL A 22 33.20 10.90 38.53
C VAL A 22 33.46 11.86 37.36
N THR A 23 34.35 12.85 37.51
CA THR A 23 34.71 13.80 36.45
C THR A 23 35.74 13.24 35.45
N LEU A 24 36.34 12.08 35.76
CA LEU A 24 37.30 11.38 34.90
C LEU A 24 36.69 10.17 34.18
N LEU A 25 35.45 9.79 34.54
CA LEU A 25 34.69 8.83 33.76
C LEU A 25 34.31 9.49 32.44
N PRO A 26 34.36 8.76 31.29
CA PRO A 26 33.70 9.26 30.10
C PRO A 26 32.24 9.57 30.47
N PRO A 27 31.61 10.61 29.89
CA PRO A 27 30.17 10.74 30.01
C PRO A 27 29.56 9.38 29.66
N VAL A 28 28.61 8.89 30.46
CA VAL A 28 27.72 7.82 30.00
C VAL A 28 27.24 8.32 28.65
N ALA A 29 27.68 7.66 27.58
CA ALA A 29 27.24 8.04 26.26
C ALA A 29 25.71 8.03 26.35
N PRO A 30 25.01 9.11 25.98
CA PRO A 30 23.59 8.95 25.71
C PRO A 30 23.49 7.76 24.75
N VAL A 31 22.67 6.77 25.12
CA VAL A 31 22.35 5.65 24.22
C VAL A 31 22.02 6.30 22.88
N PRO A 32 22.70 5.93 21.78
CA PRO A 32 22.46 6.56 20.50
C PRO A 32 20.96 6.49 20.20
N THR A 33 20.30 7.64 20.12
CA THR A 33 18.99 7.76 19.48
C THR A 33 19.16 7.32 18.04
N ARG A 34 18.26 6.47 17.53
CA ARG A 34 18.34 6.03 16.14
C ARG A 34 18.34 7.27 15.24
N ALA A 35 19.24 7.32 14.28
CA ALA A 35 19.24 8.40 13.30
C ALA A 35 17.93 8.30 12.49
N GLY A 36 16.95 9.16 12.80
CA GLY A 36 15.61 9.15 12.20
C GLY A 36 14.45 9.19 13.19
N GLU A 37 14.71 8.89 14.47
CA GLU A 37 13.73 9.08 15.55
C GLU A 37 13.60 10.59 15.83
N LEU A 38 12.46 11.18 15.47
CA LEU A 38 12.15 12.53 15.92
C LEU A 38 12.00 12.49 17.46
N PRO A 39 12.51 13.49 18.20
CA PRO A 39 12.27 13.54 19.64
C PRO A 39 10.77 13.62 19.85
N ALA A 40 10.20 12.74 20.69
CA ALA A 40 8.78 12.71 21.06
C ALA A 40 8.20 14.12 21.28
N ASP A 41 7.76 14.73 20.20
CA ASP A 41 6.89 15.87 20.17
C ASP A 41 5.58 15.30 20.69
N GLY A 42 5.14 15.83 21.84
CA GLY A 42 3.99 15.32 22.60
C GLY A 42 2.68 15.45 21.83
N ASN A 43 2.58 14.70 20.74
CA ASN A 43 1.45 14.58 19.85
C ASN A 43 0.49 13.63 20.57
N PRO A 44 -0.61 14.14 21.15
CA PRO A 44 -1.51 13.33 21.92
C PRO A 44 -2.39 12.57 20.93
N ARG A 45 -1.97 11.34 20.62
CA ARG A 45 -2.59 10.29 19.79
C ARG A 45 -1.96 10.13 18.38
N PRO A 46 -1.75 8.87 17.94
CA PRO A 46 -1.66 8.56 16.52
C PRO A 46 -2.92 9.10 15.83
N LEU A 47 -2.77 9.73 14.66
CA LEU A 47 -3.93 9.87 13.76
C LEU A 47 -4.43 8.45 13.44
N ALA A 48 -5.74 8.30 13.21
CA ALA A 48 -6.33 7.00 12.89
C ALA A 48 -5.50 6.25 11.84
N ALA A 49 -5.29 4.95 12.05
CA ALA A 49 -4.63 4.09 11.07
C ALA A 49 -5.34 4.23 9.72
N VAL A 50 -4.58 4.63 8.70
CA VAL A 50 -5.12 4.82 7.35
C VAL A 50 -4.63 3.70 6.47
N VAL A 51 -5.55 2.88 5.98
CA VAL A 51 -5.25 1.85 4.99
C VAL A 51 -5.47 2.44 3.59
N PRO A 52 -4.44 2.63 2.75
CA PRO A 52 -4.57 3.09 1.39
C PRO A 52 -5.20 1.99 0.53
N ALA A 53 -6.50 1.83 0.69
CA ALA A 53 -7.33 0.90 -0.05
C ALA A 53 -8.49 1.65 -0.67
N ASP A 54 -8.73 1.32 -1.92
CA ASP A 54 -9.91 1.74 -2.65
C ASP A 54 -11.14 1.00 -2.10
N ALA A 55 -12.18 1.74 -1.73
CA ALA A 55 -13.52 1.18 -1.52
C ALA A 55 -14.04 0.58 -2.85
N PRO A 56 -14.49 -0.68 -2.89
CA PRO A 56 -15.08 -1.26 -4.09
C PRO A 56 -16.39 -0.55 -4.46
N GLY A 57 -16.54 -0.18 -5.73
CA GLY A 57 -17.78 0.36 -6.30
C GLY A 57 -17.77 1.85 -6.68
N PRO A 58 -18.91 2.38 -7.19
CA PRO A 58 -19.03 3.75 -7.66
C PRO A 58 -18.97 4.76 -6.51
N ARG A 59 -18.15 5.81 -6.67
CA ARG A 59 -17.90 6.82 -5.63
C ARG A 59 -18.53 8.17 -5.98
N GLN A 60 -19.00 8.85 -4.94
CA GLN A 60 -19.55 10.21 -5.03
C GLN A 60 -19.00 11.04 -3.88
N GLY A 61 -18.82 12.33 -4.13
CA GLY A 61 -18.38 13.32 -3.14
C GLY A 61 -18.27 14.70 -3.77
N ALA A 62 -17.47 15.58 -3.15
CA ALA A 62 -17.30 16.97 -3.58
C ALA A 62 -16.68 17.14 -4.98
N LEU A 63 -16.01 16.09 -5.49
CA LEU A 63 -15.40 16.07 -6.82
C LEU A 63 -16.18 15.22 -7.83
N SER A 64 -17.44 14.86 -7.53
CA SER A 64 -18.30 14.13 -8.48
C SER A 64 -18.42 14.87 -9.82
N GLY A 65 -18.09 14.18 -10.91
CA GLY A 65 -18.12 14.75 -12.26
C GLY A 65 -16.93 15.66 -12.60
N LYS A 66 -15.94 15.77 -11.70
CA LYS A 66 -14.66 16.44 -11.98
C LYS A 66 -13.62 15.43 -12.46
N VAL A 67 -12.67 15.92 -13.26
CA VAL A 67 -11.51 15.15 -13.70
C VAL A 67 -10.23 15.76 -13.14
N VAL A 68 -9.33 14.94 -12.60
CA VAL A 68 -8.04 15.39 -12.07
C VAL A 68 -6.91 14.63 -12.75
N TYR A 69 -6.07 15.38 -13.46
CA TYR A 69 -4.83 14.87 -14.05
C TYR A 69 -3.69 15.07 -13.06
N VAL A 70 -3.03 13.98 -12.71
CA VAL A 70 -2.03 13.94 -11.65
C VAL A 70 -0.66 13.61 -12.21
N SER A 71 0.34 14.38 -11.78
CA SER A 71 1.75 14.15 -12.07
C SER A 71 2.59 14.02 -10.81
N ALA A 72 3.32 12.91 -10.70
CA ALA A 72 4.21 12.60 -9.58
C ALA A 72 5.67 12.73 -10.01
N SER A 73 6.19 13.96 -10.05
CA SER A 73 7.57 14.31 -10.42
C SER A 73 8.17 13.42 -11.54
N HIS A 74 9.46 13.08 -11.45
CA HIS A 74 10.29 12.44 -12.46
C HIS A 74 10.16 10.90 -12.47
N GLY A 75 11.26 10.14 -12.49
CA GLY A 75 11.25 8.68 -12.63
C GLY A 75 12.49 8.16 -13.35
N PHE A 76 12.68 6.85 -13.35
CA PHE A 76 13.74 6.22 -14.14
C PHE A 76 13.56 6.54 -15.63
N THR A 77 14.64 6.99 -16.25
CA THR A 77 14.70 7.32 -17.67
C THR A 77 16.00 6.83 -18.30
N TRP A 78 15.94 6.44 -19.57
CA TRP A 78 17.14 6.12 -20.31
C TRP A 78 17.95 7.39 -20.58
N THR A 79 19.21 7.39 -20.14
CA THR A 79 20.16 8.48 -20.38
C THR A 79 21.19 8.06 -21.42
N ALA A 80 21.05 8.57 -22.64
CA ALA A 80 21.96 8.26 -23.75
C ALA A 80 23.40 8.69 -23.46
N GLU A 81 23.59 9.79 -22.71
CA GLU A 81 24.91 10.28 -22.31
C GLU A 81 25.62 9.35 -21.32
N LEU A 82 24.85 8.67 -20.47
CA LEU A 82 25.38 7.71 -19.49
C LEU A 82 25.38 6.27 -20.02
N GLY A 83 24.65 6.00 -21.11
CA GLY A 83 24.45 4.66 -21.65
C GLY A 83 23.72 3.72 -20.69
N ARG A 84 22.83 4.26 -19.84
CA ARG A 84 22.10 3.49 -18.82
C ARG A 84 20.78 4.14 -18.43
N TRP A 85 19.93 3.38 -17.76
CA TRP A 85 18.79 3.85 -17.00
C TRP A 85 19.27 4.58 -15.72
N ALA A 86 18.65 5.73 -15.43
CA ALA A 86 18.95 6.52 -14.24
C ALA A 86 17.74 7.38 -13.85
N THR A 87 17.66 7.78 -12.58
CA THR A 87 16.73 8.82 -12.14
C THR A 87 17.22 10.21 -12.55
N GLN A 88 16.31 11.18 -12.58
CA GLN A 88 16.64 12.56 -12.85
C GLN A 88 17.37 13.22 -11.68
N ARG A 89 16.99 12.90 -10.44
CA ARG A 89 17.67 13.36 -9.23
C ARG A 89 18.52 12.26 -8.61
N PRO A 90 19.66 12.62 -7.99
CA PRO A 90 20.43 11.67 -7.20
C PRO A 90 19.74 11.38 -5.87
N ASN A 91 20.24 10.38 -5.15
CA ASN A 91 19.91 10.22 -3.73
C ASN A 91 20.59 11.35 -2.92
N THR A 92 19.78 12.19 -2.28
CA THR A 92 20.21 13.22 -1.34
C THR A 92 19.48 13.05 -0.02
N ASN A 93 20.24 12.93 1.07
CA ASN A 93 19.68 12.71 2.41
C ASN A 93 18.77 11.47 2.48
N ASP A 94 19.17 10.39 1.81
CA ASP A 94 18.44 9.11 1.72
C ASP A 94 17.09 9.16 0.98
N ILE A 95 16.80 10.26 0.29
CA ILE A 95 15.60 10.45 -0.53
C ILE A 95 15.99 10.69 -1.99
N VAL A 96 15.19 10.12 -2.89
CA VAL A 96 15.24 10.37 -4.32
C VAL A 96 13.88 10.94 -4.74
N GLU A 97 13.85 12.18 -5.22
CA GLU A 97 12.63 12.88 -5.70
C GLU A 97 11.75 11.97 -6.59
N ASP A 98 12.39 11.30 -7.55
CA ASP A 98 11.79 10.44 -8.56
C ASP A 98 10.96 9.27 -7.97
N LEU A 99 11.32 8.83 -6.74
CA LEU A 99 10.67 7.73 -6.03
C LEU A 99 9.68 8.24 -4.99
N VAL A 100 10.13 9.14 -4.09
CA VAL A 100 9.31 9.65 -2.97
C VAL A 100 8.02 10.33 -3.43
N SER A 101 8.05 10.99 -4.60
CA SER A 101 6.88 11.66 -5.16
C SER A 101 5.83 10.65 -5.63
N ALA A 102 6.24 9.57 -6.32
CA ALA A 102 5.34 8.51 -6.76
C ALA A 102 4.72 7.80 -5.55
N GLU A 103 5.56 7.47 -4.56
CA GLU A 103 5.12 6.83 -3.31
C GLU A 103 4.05 7.68 -2.58
N ALA A 104 4.20 9.00 -2.52
CA ALA A 104 3.19 9.86 -1.88
C ALA A 104 1.88 9.94 -2.70
N VAL A 105 2.01 10.09 -4.01
CA VAL A 105 0.86 10.28 -4.91
C VAL A 105 0.04 9.02 -5.07
N ASP A 106 0.70 7.89 -5.36
CA ASP A 106 0.05 6.64 -5.75
C ASP A 106 -0.64 5.97 -4.57
N GLN A 107 -0.04 6.05 -3.36
CA GLN A 107 -0.61 5.47 -2.14
C GLN A 107 -1.77 6.29 -1.58
N TYR A 108 -1.67 7.63 -1.62
CA TYR A 108 -2.60 8.49 -0.86
C TYR A 108 -3.42 9.43 -1.73
N MET A 109 -2.78 10.26 -2.56
CA MET A 109 -3.47 11.36 -3.24
C MET A 109 -4.54 10.87 -4.21
N ILE A 110 -4.21 9.83 -5.00
CA ILE A 110 -5.17 9.23 -5.95
C ILE A 110 -6.40 8.71 -5.20
N ALA A 111 -6.20 7.98 -4.11
CA ALA A 111 -7.29 7.42 -3.33
C ALA A 111 -8.18 8.50 -2.71
N TYR A 112 -7.59 9.57 -2.14
CA TYR A 112 -8.36 10.73 -1.64
C TYR A 112 -9.24 11.37 -2.73
N LEU A 113 -8.68 11.59 -3.92
CA LEU A 113 -9.40 12.19 -5.05
C LEU A 113 -10.56 11.30 -5.53
N ARG A 114 -10.30 9.99 -5.68
CA ARG A 114 -11.33 9.02 -6.07
C ARG A 114 -12.41 8.89 -5.01
N ASN A 115 -12.05 8.87 -3.73
CA ASN A 115 -12.95 8.85 -2.60
C ASN A 115 -13.89 10.06 -2.54
N ALA A 116 -13.44 11.19 -3.06
CA ALA A 116 -14.27 12.39 -3.23
C ALA A 116 -15.09 12.40 -4.55
N GLY A 117 -15.02 11.33 -5.36
CA GLY A 117 -15.80 11.17 -6.59
C GLY A 117 -15.14 11.65 -7.88
N ALA A 118 -13.86 12.01 -7.84
CA ALA A 118 -13.14 12.43 -9.06
C ALA A 118 -12.85 11.26 -9.99
N THR A 119 -12.89 11.51 -11.30
CA THR A 119 -12.16 10.68 -12.27
C THR A 119 -10.70 11.11 -12.25
N VAL A 120 -9.77 10.18 -12.05
CA VAL A 120 -8.34 10.50 -11.91
C VAL A 120 -7.54 9.86 -13.04
N PHE A 121 -6.78 10.66 -13.77
CA PHE A 121 -5.79 10.20 -14.75
C PHE A 121 -4.39 10.49 -14.24
N THR A 122 -3.47 9.55 -14.43
CA THR A 122 -2.07 9.69 -14.01
C THR A 122 -1.15 9.70 -15.24
N VAL A 123 -0.12 10.53 -15.21
CA VAL A 123 0.91 10.58 -16.27
C VAL A 123 2.00 9.52 -16.10
N ARG A 124 2.06 8.88 -14.92
CA ARG A 124 2.87 7.71 -14.59
C ARG A 124 1.93 6.55 -14.23
N GLU A 125 2.46 5.32 -14.25
CA GLU A 125 1.73 4.14 -13.79
C GLU A 125 1.44 4.29 -12.29
N ARG A 126 0.19 4.05 -11.89
CA ARG A 126 -0.26 4.20 -10.50
C ARG A 126 -0.20 2.90 -9.71
N ASP A 127 -0.27 1.77 -10.42
CA ASP A 127 -0.26 0.47 -9.78
C ASP A 127 1.18 0.10 -9.44
N MET A 128 1.45 0.08 -8.13
CA MET A 128 2.76 -0.20 -7.59
C MET A 128 3.10 -1.70 -7.59
N ASN A 129 2.17 -2.56 -7.99
CA ASN A 129 2.40 -3.99 -8.11
C ASN A 129 3.32 -4.30 -9.31
N PRO A 130 4.49 -4.93 -9.09
CA PRO A 130 5.42 -5.28 -10.17
C PRO A 130 4.90 -6.41 -11.06
N HIS A 131 3.84 -7.08 -10.65
CA HIS A 131 3.15 -8.08 -11.46
C HIS A 131 2.11 -7.45 -12.36
N MET A 132 1.94 -8.03 -13.54
CA MET A 132 0.90 -7.64 -14.49
C MET A 132 0.42 -8.86 -15.26
N VAL A 133 -0.85 -8.84 -15.62
CA VAL A 133 -1.44 -9.78 -16.58
C VAL A 133 -2.41 -9.02 -17.47
N ILE A 134 -2.31 -9.25 -18.78
CA ILE A 134 -3.24 -8.72 -19.77
C ILE A 134 -3.95 -9.90 -20.43
N VAL A 135 -5.26 -9.81 -20.56
CA VAL A 135 -6.10 -10.74 -21.30
C VAL A 135 -6.76 -9.96 -22.42
N ASP A 136 -6.43 -10.31 -23.66
CA ASP A 136 -6.88 -9.65 -24.88
C ASP A 136 -7.94 -10.50 -25.60
N ALA A 137 -8.92 -9.87 -26.23
CA ALA A 137 -9.91 -10.54 -27.07
C ALA A 137 -9.32 -11.10 -28.37
N ASP A 138 -8.22 -10.52 -28.88
CA ASP A 138 -7.53 -11.00 -30.08
C ASP A 138 -6.66 -12.25 -29.82
N GLU A 139 -6.25 -12.44 -28.57
CA GLU A 139 -5.41 -13.55 -28.15
C GLU A 139 -6.28 -14.75 -27.80
N GLY A 140 -6.69 -15.50 -28.83
CA GLY A 140 -7.23 -16.85 -28.67
C GLY A 140 -6.20 -17.83 -28.07
N GLY A 141 -5.84 -17.66 -26.80
CA GLY A 141 -5.28 -18.66 -25.91
C GLY A 141 -3.79 -19.03 -26.01
N THR A 142 -2.88 -18.24 -26.62
CA THR A 142 -1.43 -18.55 -26.54
C THR A 142 -0.47 -17.35 -26.57
N THR A 143 0.30 -17.25 -25.47
CA THR A 143 1.71 -16.82 -25.30
C THR A 143 2.11 -15.35 -25.56
N THR A 144 2.41 -14.60 -24.50
CA THR A 144 3.77 -14.28 -23.99
C THR A 144 3.64 -13.61 -22.60
N LEU A 145 4.60 -12.80 -22.13
CA LEU A 145 4.62 -12.13 -20.81
C LEU A 145 3.34 -11.32 -20.50
N ASP A 146 2.60 -10.97 -21.56
CA ASP A 146 1.21 -10.51 -21.61
C ASP A 146 0.40 -11.65 -22.28
N GLY A 147 -0.71 -12.11 -21.70
CA GLY A 147 -1.52 -13.20 -22.29
C GLY A 147 -1.67 -14.48 -21.44
N ALA A 148 -1.37 -14.42 -20.14
CA ALA A 148 -1.73 -15.50 -19.21
C ALA A 148 -3.21 -15.35 -18.81
N GLY A 149 -4.14 -15.97 -19.55
CA GLY A 149 -5.56 -15.89 -19.21
C GLY A 149 -6.48 -16.46 -20.30
N ALA A 150 -7.79 -16.31 -20.11
CA ALA A 150 -8.80 -16.77 -21.06
C ALA A 150 -9.83 -15.67 -21.34
N TYR A 151 -10.12 -15.46 -22.63
CA TYR A 151 -11.23 -14.63 -23.10
C TYR A 151 -12.33 -15.53 -23.68
N SER A 152 -13.60 -15.20 -23.41
CA SER A 152 -14.73 -15.89 -24.01
C SER A 152 -15.93 -14.96 -24.20
N GLU A 153 -16.75 -15.27 -25.22
CA GLU A 153 -18.00 -14.58 -25.53
C GLU A 153 -19.17 -15.55 -25.31
N SER A 154 -20.26 -15.04 -24.73
CA SER A 154 -21.53 -15.75 -24.57
C SER A 154 -22.68 -14.96 -25.17
N GLY A 155 -23.74 -15.68 -25.56
CA GLY A 155 -24.85 -15.12 -26.33
C GLY A 155 -24.56 -15.07 -27.83
N THR A 156 -25.43 -14.39 -28.59
CA THR A 156 -25.31 -14.25 -30.06
C THR A 156 -25.14 -12.79 -30.46
N GLY A 157 -24.43 -12.52 -31.55
CA GLY A 157 -24.36 -11.18 -32.16
C GLY A 157 -23.04 -10.43 -31.94
N TRP A 158 -22.05 -11.06 -31.30
CA TRP A 158 -20.67 -10.58 -31.27
C TRP A 158 -20.04 -10.60 -32.66
N GLN A 159 -19.37 -9.51 -33.01
CA GLN A 159 -18.70 -9.33 -34.29
C GLN A 159 -17.51 -8.37 -34.16
N ASP A 160 -16.53 -8.52 -35.05
CA ASP A 160 -15.43 -7.55 -35.14
C ASP A 160 -15.97 -6.17 -35.52
N THR A 161 -15.39 -5.13 -34.93
CA THR A 161 -15.63 -3.76 -35.38
C THR A 161 -14.57 -3.32 -36.40
N ALA A 162 -14.84 -2.23 -37.11
CA ALA A 162 -13.86 -1.61 -38.01
C ALA A 162 -12.82 -0.76 -37.26
N GLU A 163 -13.01 -0.53 -35.96
CA GLU A 163 -12.10 0.24 -35.12
C GLU A 163 -10.99 -0.66 -34.59
N VAL A 164 -9.77 -0.12 -34.51
CA VAL A 164 -8.61 -0.80 -33.93
C VAL A 164 -8.72 -0.89 -32.40
N GLY A 165 -8.11 -1.93 -31.84
CA GLY A 165 -8.01 -2.19 -30.41
C GLY A 165 -6.57 -2.39 -29.96
N PHE A 166 -6.43 -2.75 -28.68
CA PHE A 166 -5.17 -3.21 -28.11
C PHE A 166 -4.73 -4.52 -28.75
N LEU A 167 -3.41 -4.71 -28.87
CA LEU A 167 -2.81 -6.00 -29.21
C LEU A 167 -1.71 -6.32 -28.21
N GLY A 168 -1.89 -7.44 -27.50
CA GLY A 168 -0.88 -7.99 -26.59
C GLY A 168 0.31 -8.65 -27.30
N GLY A 169 1.26 -9.16 -26.50
CA GLY A 169 2.42 -9.90 -27.00
C GLY A 169 3.46 -9.10 -27.79
N LEU A 170 3.41 -7.76 -27.70
CA LEU A 170 4.34 -6.86 -28.39
C LEU A 170 5.55 -6.45 -27.54
N ALA A 171 5.54 -6.77 -26.24
CA ALA A 171 6.65 -6.47 -25.34
C ALA A 171 7.88 -7.38 -25.60
N PRO A 172 9.12 -6.90 -25.41
CA PRO A 172 9.46 -5.52 -25.05
C PRO A 172 9.22 -4.56 -26.24
N TYR A 173 8.66 -3.40 -25.95
CA TYR A 173 8.28 -2.42 -26.96
C TYR A 173 9.50 -1.68 -27.52
N GLN A 174 9.59 -1.60 -28.84
CA GLN A 174 10.66 -0.89 -29.55
C GLN A 174 10.16 0.36 -30.27
N GLY A 175 10.99 1.41 -30.28
CA GLY A 175 10.72 2.63 -31.06
C GLY A 175 9.38 3.27 -30.70
N SER A 176 8.55 3.53 -31.72
CA SER A 176 7.23 4.17 -31.60
C SER A 176 6.07 3.19 -31.73
N VAL A 177 6.29 1.90 -31.44
CA VAL A 177 5.21 0.89 -31.42
C VAL A 177 4.11 1.35 -30.47
N ASN A 178 2.87 1.28 -30.94
CA ASN A 178 1.66 1.59 -30.19
C ASN A 178 0.72 0.37 -30.23
N PRO A 179 0.48 -0.33 -29.10
CA PRO A 179 -0.34 -1.54 -29.09
C PRO A 179 -1.80 -1.27 -29.44
N PHE A 180 -2.35 -0.09 -29.10
CA PHE A 180 -3.75 0.29 -29.37
C PHE A 180 -4.08 0.60 -30.83
N THR A 181 -3.14 0.34 -31.75
CA THR A 181 -3.33 0.54 -33.19
C THR A 181 -3.13 -0.73 -34.00
N GLN A 182 -2.93 -1.86 -33.31
CA GLN A 182 -2.52 -3.12 -33.95
C GLN A 182 -3.52 -4.26 -33.77
N GLY A 183 -4.44 -4.15 -32.80
CA GLY A 183 -5.46 -5.16 -32.56
C GLY A 183 -6.83 -4.79 -33.13
N THR A 184 -7.81 -5.61 -32.79
CA THR A 184 -9.21 -5.47 -33.16
C THR A 184 -10.08 -5.29 -31.92
N THR A 185 -11.36 -4.99 -32.13
CA THR A 185 -12.33 -4.89 -31.05
C THR A 185 -13.57 -5.69 -31.40
N ARG A 186 -14.24 -6.21 -30.38
CA ARG A 186 -15.45 -7.02 -30.49
C ARG A 186 -16.65 -6.21 -30.04
N ALA A 187 -17.78 -6.28 -30.73
CA ALA A 187 -18.99 -5.56 -30.34
C ALA A 187 -20.26 -6.38 -30.41
N VAL A 188 -21.20 -6.04 -29.54
CA VAL A 188 -22.56 -6.59 -29.51
C VAL A 188 -23.57 -5.46 -29.29
N ALA A 189 -24.79 -5.63 -29.80
CA ALA A 189 -25.86 -4.67 -29.57
C ALA A 189 -26.22 -4.60 -28.08
N ALA A 190 -26.29 -3.39 -27.54
CA ALA A 190 -26.83 -3.12 -26.22
C ALA A 190 -28.34 -3.38 -26.20
N VAL A 191 -28.84 -3.94 -25.10
CA VAL A 191 -30.26 -4.24 -24.91
C VAL A 191 -30.84 -3.48 -23.71
N THR A 192 -32.05 -2.95 -23.88
CA THR A 192 -32.83 -2.36 -22.79
C THR A 192 -33.61 -3.47 -22.09
N GLY A 193 -32.96 -4.16 -21.15
CA GLY A 193 -33.50 -5.34 -20.46
C GLY A 193 -32.37 -6.19 -19.86
N PRO A 194 -32.67 -7.38 -19.32
CA PRO A 194 -31.64 -8.32 -18.86
C PRO A 194 -30.63 -8.60 -19.96
N ALA A 195 -29.36 -8.77 -19.58
CA ALA A 195 -28.30 -9.09 -20.50
C ALA A 195 -28.62 -10.38 -21.28
N THR A 196 -28.33 -10.35 -22.58
CA THR A 196 -28.54 -11.47 -23.51
C THR A 196 -27.22 -11.97 -24.11
N ALA A 197 -26.15 -11.21 -23.92
CA ALA A 197 -24.79 -11.54 -24.32
C ALA A 197 -23.78 -10.89 -23.36
N TRP A 198 -22.62 -11.50 -23.21
CA TRP A 198 -21.52 -10.98 -22.40
C TRP A 198 -20.16 -11.46 -22.90
N ALA A 199 -19.11 -10.75 -22.52
CA ALA A 199 -17.72 -11.14 -22.70
C ALA A 199 -17.05 -11.32 -21.32
N THR A 200 -16.23 -12.35 -21.17
CA THR A 200 -15.56 -12.70 -19.91
C THR A 200 -14.05 -12.80 -20.13
N TRP A 201 -13.29 -12.09 -19.30
CA TRP A 201 -11.84 -12.22 -19.18
C TRP A 201 -11.51 -12.88 -17.84
N VAL A 202 -10.74 -13.97 -17.87
CA VAL A 202 -10.28 -14.72 -16.69
C VAL A 202 -8.75 -14.71 -16.69
N PRO A 203 -8.12 -13.74 -16.02
CA PRO A 203 -6.66 -13.63 -15.94
C PRO A 203 -6.07 -14.79 -15.13
N ALA A 204 -4.89 -15.28 -15.54
CA ALA A 204 -4.05 -16.13 -14.72
C ALA A 204 -3.16 -15.22 -13.85
N VAL A 205 -3.66 -14.92 -12.65
CA VAL A 205 -3.03 -14.00 -11.71
C VAL A 205 -1.70 -14.59 -11.22
N PRO A 206 -0.58 -13.87 -11.34
CA PRO A 206 0.74 -14.44 -11.07
C PRO A 206 1.06 -14.60 -9.57
N ALA A 207 0.46 -13.78 -8.70
CA ALA A 207 0.65 -13.82 -7.26
C ALA A 207 -0.57 -13.22 -6.53
N ASP A 208 -0.82 -13.67 -5.31
CA ASP A 208 -1.78 -13.04 -4.41
C ASP A 208 -1.42 -11.55 -4.24
N GLY A 209 -2.37 -10.65 -4.41
CA GLY A 209 -2.05 -9.23 -4.35
C GLY A 209 -3.21 -8.30 -4.64
N TRP A 210 -2.96 -7.03 -4.35
CA TRP A 210 -3.81 -5.95 -4.81
C TRP A 210 -3.41 -5.56 -6.24
N TYR A 211 -4.38 -5.51 -7.14
CA TYR A 211 -4.19 -5.13 -8.53
C TYR A 211 -5.21 -4.06 -8.91
N HIS A 212 -4.77 -3.01 -9.60
CA HIS A 212 -5.67 -2.20 -10.38
C HIS A 212 -6.19 -2.99 -11.58
N VAL A 213 -7.51 -2.90 -11.79
CA VAL A 213 -8.19 -3.46 -12.96
C VAL A 213 -8.34 -2.36 -14.00
N TYR A 214 -7.76 -2.56 -15.18
CA TYR A 214 -7.89 -1.69 -16.32
C TYR A 214 -8.65 -2.38 -17.45
N VAL A 215 -9.44 -1.62 -18.20
CA VAL A 215 -10.11 -2.08 -19.42
C VAL A 215 -9.73 -1.19 -20.60
N SER A 216 -9.76 -1.74 -21.80
CA SER A 216 -9.74 -0.95 -23.03
C SER A 216 -10.99 -1.18 -23.87
N TYR A 217 -11.25 -0.26 -24.80
CA TYR A 217 -12.35 -0.28 -25.75
C TYR A 217 -12.14 0.78 -26.84
N SER A 218 -12.74 0.56 -28.02
CA SER A 218 -12.85 1.60 -29.05
C SER A 218 -13.90 2.64 -28.68
N GLN A 219 -13.53 3.92 -28.69
CA GLN A 219 -14.46 5.03 -28.43
C GLN A 219 -15.20 5.47 -29.69
N LYS A 220 -16.53 5.63 -29.58
CA LYS A 220 -17.37 6.18 -30.65
C LYS A 220 -18.71 6.68 -30.12
N ALA A 221 -19.35 7.59 -30.86
CA ALA A 221 -20.65 8.15 -30.48
C ALA A 221 -21.81 7.12 -30.44
N ASP A 222 -21.68 5.98 -31.12
CA ASP A 222 -22.67 4.90 -31.14
C ASP A 222 -22.40 3.80 -30.08
N ARG A 223 -21.41 4.00 -29.19
CA ARG A 223 -21.14 3.09 -28.08
C ARG A 223 -22.06 3.33 -26.90
N ALA A 224 -22.21 2.33 -26.05
CA ALA A 224 -22.95 2.46 -24.80
C ALA A 224 -22.31 3.53 -23.90
N SER A 225 -23.12 4.45 -23.40
CA SER A 225 -22.69 5.46 -22.42
C SER A 225 -22.58 4.91 -20.99
N ASP A 226 -23.00 3.67 -20.79
CA ASP A 226 -23.19 3.02 -19.50
C ASP A 226 -22.92 1.50 -19.59
N ALA A 227 -21.86 1.11 -20.31
CA ALA A 227 -21.43 -0.28 -20.45
C ALA A 227 -21.22 -0.93 -19.09
N HIS A 228 -21.78 -2.13 -18.90
CA HIS A 228 -21.85 -2.81 -17.61
C HIS A 228 -20.67 -3.75 -17.40
N TYR A 229 -19.71 -3.35 -16.56
CA TYR A 229 -18.61 -4.21 -16.14
C TYR A 229 -18.88 -4.79 -14.76
N VAL A 230 -18.59 -6.08 -14.57
CA VAL A 230 -18.60 -6.77 -13.28
C VAL A 230 -17.22 -7.37 -13.03
N ILE A 231 -16.64 -7.06 -11.88
CA ILE A 231 -15.36 -7.60 -11.43
C ILE A 231 -15.68 -8.66 -10.38
N ARG A 232 -15.31 -9.91 -10.64
CA ARG A 232 -15.34 -11.02 -9.69
C ARG A 232 -14.01 -11.09 -8.98
N HIS A 233 -14.05 -11.03 -7.65
CA HIS A 233 -12.90 -11.11 -6.77
C HIS A 233 -13.28 -11.94 -5.51
N PRO A 234 -12.34 -12.30 -4.63
CA PRO A 234 -12.62 -13.06 -3.40
C PRO A 234 -13.70 -12.47 -2.49
N GLY A 235 -13.94 -11.17 -2.57
CA GLY A 235 -14.98 -10.43 -1.83
C GLY A 235 -16.37 -10.47 -2.47
N GLY A 236 -16.53 -11.07 -3.64
CA GLY A 236 -17.79 -11.14 -4.39
C GLY A 236 -17.73 -10.46 -5.75
N GLU A 237 -18.81 -9.79 -6.13
CA GLU A 237 -18.93 -9.08 -7.41
C GLU A 237 -19.08 -7.57 -7.19
N THR A 238 -18.25 -6.78 -7.87
CA THR A 238 -18.41 -5.31 -7.94
C THR A 238 -18.81 -4.90 -9.36
N ALA A 239 -19.97 -4.25 -9.47
CA ALA A 239 -20.53 -3.77 -10.73
C ALA A 239 -20.26 -2.27 -10.95
N LEU A 240 -19.88 -1.90 -12.17
CA LEU A 240 -19.52 -0.55 -12.58
C LEU A 240 -20.14 -0.23 -13.96
N ARG A 241 -20.41 1.05 -14.19
CA ARG A 241 -20.91 1.57 -15.47
C ARG A 241 -19.87 2.48 -16.10
N VAL A 242 -19.45 2.16 -17.32
CA VAL A 242 -18.39 2.87 -18.05
C VAL A 242 -18.97 3.51 -19.30
N ASN A 243 -18.64 4.79 -19.53
CA ASN A 243 -19.03 5.47 -20.75
C ASN A 243 -18.04 5.19 -21.88
N GLN A 244 -18.37 4.24 -22.75
CA GLN A 244 -17.52 3.86 -23.89
C GLN A 244 -17.55 4.87 -25.05
N GLN A 245 -18.27 5.99 -24.91
CA GLN A 245 -18.22 7.10 -25.86
C GLN A 245 -17.08 8.08 -25.58
N ARG A 246 -16.29 7.85 -24.51
CA ARG A 246 -15.22 8.73 -24.03
C ARG A 246 -14.01 7.91 -23.57
N HIS A 247 -12.81 8.50 -23.67
CA HIS A 247 -11.56 7.92 -23.20
C HIS A 247 -11.24 6.50 -23.70
N GLY A 248 -11.57 6.17 -24.95
CA GLY A 248 -11.21 4.90 -25.57
C GLY A 248 -9.84 4.92 -26.24
N GLY A 249 -9.35 3.75 -26.66
CA GLY A 249 -8.02 3.61 -27.27
C GLY A 249 -6.85 3.81 -26.29
N THR A 250 -7.12 3.60 -25.00
CA THR A 250 -6.16 3.69 -23.89
C THR A 250 -6.62 2.75 -22.75
N TRP A 251 -5.90 2.72 -21.64
CA TRP A 251 -6.26 2.00 -20.43
C TRP A 251 -7.17 2.83 -19.52
N MET A 252 -8.33 2.28 -19.16
CA MET A 252 -9.28 2.86 -18.22
C MET A 252 -9.31 2.09 -16.91
N ASP A 253 -8.89 2.74 -15.83
CA ASP A 253 -8.86 2.17 -14.47
C ASP A 253 -10.28 2.06 -13.88
N LEU A 254 -10.63 0.87 -13.39
CA LEU A 254 -11.90 0.56 -12.75
C LEU A 254 -11.80 0.50 -11.22
N GLY A 255 -10.59 0.45 -10.64
CA GLY A 255 -10.39 0.27 -9.20
C GLY A 255 -9.31 -0.73 -8.85
N ARG A 256 -8.87 -0.71 -7.59
CA ARG A 256 -7.92 -1.67 -7.01
C ARG A 256 -8.68 -2.76 -6.25
N PHE A 257 -8.40 -4.02 -6.56
CA PHE A 257 -9.06 -5.20 -5.99
C PHE A 257 -8.03 -6.26 -5.58
N TRP A 258 -8.36 -7.06 -4.57
CA TRP A 258 -7.55 -8.21 -4.19
C TRP A 258 -7.85 -9.37 -5.14
N PHE A 259 -6.80 -10.02 -5.64
CA PHE A 259 -6.89 -11.26 -6.40
C PHE A 259 -5.96 -12.31 -5.79
N GLU A 260 -6.41 -13.56 -5.81
CA GLU A 260 -5.61 -14.73 -5.47
C GLU A 260 -4.86 -15.22 -6.72
N ALA A 261 -3.66 -15.78 -6.54
CA ALA A 261 -2.85 -16.37 -7.59
C ALA A 261 -3.59 -17.54 -8.26
N GLY A 262 -3.35 -17.70 -9.56
CA GLY A 262 -4.01 -18.69 -10.39
C GLY A 262 -5.11 -18.11 -11.27
N GLN A 263 -5.94 -18.99 -11.83
CA GLN A 263 -6.97 -18.64 -12.80
C GLN A 263 -8.31 -19.23 -12.33
N ASP A 264 -9.21 -18.39 -11.83
CA ASP A 264 -10.51 -18.78 -11.29
C ASP A 264 -11.60 -17.82 -11.77
N GLU A 265 -12.50 -18.26 -12.64
CA GLU A 265 -13.59 -17.42 -13.15
C GLU A 265 -14.58 -16.97 -12.05
N GLY A 266 -14.75 -17.76 -11.00
CA GLY A 266 -15.67 -17.46 -9.90
C GLY A 266 -15.15 -16.40 -8.93
N ARG A 267 -13.82 -16.27 -8.82
CA ARG A 267 -13.16 -15.38 -7.84
C ARG A 267 -12.08 -14.47 -8.44
N GLY A 268 -11.92 -14.44 -9.76
CA GLY A 268 -10.89 -13.68 -10.46
C GLY A 268 -11.22 -13.48 -11.94
N ALA A 269 -12.24 -12.67 -12.24
CA ALA A 269 -12.67 -12.39 -13.61
C ALA A 269 -13.22 -10.97 -13.80
N VAL A 270 -13.23 -10.50 -15.05
CA VAL A 270 -13.93 -9.29 -15.46
C VAL A 270 -14.96 -9.70 -16.52
N ILE A 271 -16.19 -9.19 -16.38
CA ILE A 271 -17.31 -9.53 -17.27
C ILE A 271 -17.95 -8.26 -17.79
N LEU A 272 -18.17 -8.19 -19.09
CA LEU A 272 -18.87 -7.10 -19.76
C LEU A 272 -20.21 -7.60 -20.28
N TYR A 273 -21.30 -7.10 -19.68
CA TYR A 273 -22.67 -7.44 -20.10
C TYR A 273 -23.22 -6.43 -21.11
N ASN A 274 -24.09 -6.89 -22.02
CA ASN A 274 -24.73 -6.04 -23.01
C ASN A 274 -26.02 -5.34 -22.54
N ASP A 275 -26.36 -5.39 -21.24
CA ASP A 275 -27.49 -4.62 -20.70
C ASP A 275 -27.12 -3.15 -20.51
N GLY A 276 -28.05 -2.25 -20.87
CA GLY A 276 -27.84 -0.81 -20.73
C GLY A 276 -29.14 -0.02 -20.73
N ALA A 277 -29.06 1.23 -20.29
CA ALA A 277 -30.18 2.16 -20.26
C ALA A 277 -30.56 2.69 -21.66
N SER A 278 -29.66 2.58 -22.63
CA SER A 278 -29.87 3.03 -24.01
C SER A 278 -29.35 2.02 -25.03
N GLY A 279 -29.91 2.03 -26.25
CA GLY A 279 -29.41 1.21 -27.36
C GLY A 279 -28.05 1.72 -27.87
N GLY A 280 -27.37 0.91 -28.67
CA GLY A 280 -26.02 1.20 -29.16
C GLY A 280 -25.19 -0.07 -29.24
N LEU A 281 -23.87 0.06 -29.19
CA LEU A 281 -22.94 -1.06 -29.14
C LEU A 281 -22.16 -1.08 -27.82
N VAL A 282 -22.12 -2.24 -27.18
CA VAL A 282 -21.15 -2.55 -26.13
C VAL A 282 -19.92 -3.15 -26.80
N VAL A 283 -18.73 -2.66 -26.45
CA VAL A 283 -17.46 -3.03 -27.08
C VAL A 283 -16.52 -3.67 -26.07
N ALA A 284 -15.94 -4.80 -26.45
CA ALA A 284 -14.89 -5.52 -25.74
C ALA A 284 -13.56 -5.41 -26.49
N ASP A 285 -12.46 -5.36 -25.74
CA ASP A 285 -11.07 -5.34 -26.22
C ASP A 285 -10.23 -6.13 -25.19
N ALA A 286 -9.36 -5.46 -24.42
CA ALA A 286 -8.50 -6.09 -23.43
C ALA A 286 -8.82 -5.69 -21.97
N VAL A 287 -8.45 -6.56 -21.05
CA VAL A 287 -8.42 -6.35 -19.59
C VAL A 287 -6.99 -6.50 -19.09
N ARG A 288 -6.53 -5.57 -18.24
CA ARG A 288 -5.22 -5.62 -17.58
C ARG A 288 -5.38 -5.58 -16.07
N LEU A 289 -4.71 -6.49 -15.36
CA LEU A 289 -4.50 -6.41 -13.91
C LEU A 289 -3.04 -6.05 -13.65
N GLY A 290 -2.76 -5.07 -12.79
CA GLY A 290 -1.39 -4.78 -12.36
C GLY A 290 -0.65 -3.71 -13.18
N GLY A 291 0.39 -3.13 -12.59
CA GLY A 291 1.25 -2.11 -13.22
C GLY A 291 2.43 -2.71 -13.99
N GLY A 292 2.98 -3.81 -13.48
CA GLY A 292 4.03 -4.57 -14.15
C GLY A 292 5.42 -3.94 -14.06
N MET A 293 6.33 -4.48 -14.86
CA MET A 293 7.71 -4.00 -14.98
C MET A 293 7.87 -3.11 -16.22
N GLY A 294 8.90 -2.27 -16.21
CA GLY A 294 9.32 -1.52 -17.40
C GLY A 294 9.72 -2.44 -18.55
N ASP A 295 9.13 -2.22 -19.71
CA ASP A 295 9.20 -3.10 -20.88
C ASP A 295 9.54 -2.37 -22.19
N PHE A 296 9.95 -1.10 -22.12
CA PHE A 296 10.46 -0.37 -23.28
C PHE A 296 11.95 -0.61 -23.48
N ASP A 297 12.30 -1.03 -24.69
CA ASP A 297 13.67 -1.25 -25.10
C ASP A 297 14.36 0.08 -25.48
N ARG A 298 15.39 0.44 -24.71
CA ARG A 298 16.21 1.65 -24.89
C ARG A 298 17.73 1.38 -24.87
N GLY A 299 18.15 0.21 -24.42
CA GLY A 299 19.55 -0.15 -24.26
C GLY A 299 20.00 -1.25 -25.21
N ASN A 300 21.31 -1.39 -25.39
CA ASN A 300 21.91 -2.51 -26.11
C ASN A 300 22.86 -3.35 -25.23
N GLY A 301 22.91 -3.05 -23.93
CA GLY A 301 23.68 -3.79 -22.94
C GLY A 301 22.90 -4.99 -22.42
N SER A 302 23.54 -5.72 -21.51
CA SER A 302 22.96 -6.91 -20.86
C SER A 302 23.07 -6.85 -19.34
N GLY A 303 23.49 -5.71 -18.78
CA GLY A 303 23.60 -5.50 -17.35
C GLY A 303 22.31 -4.94 -16.75
N LEU A 304 22.29 -4.85 -15.43
CA LEU A 304 21.10 -4.43 -14.68
C LEU A 304 20.66 -2.99 -14.99
N THR A 305 21.60 -2.12 -15.39
CA THR A 305 21.33 -0.69 -15.64
C THR A 305 21.45 -0.29 -17.10
N ASP A 306 22.15 -1.06 -17.93
CA ASP A 306 22.33 -0.83 -19.36
C ASP A 306 21.61 -1.88 -20.24
N GLY A 307 20.81 -2.74 -19.61
CA GLY A 307 19.94 -3.72 -20.26
C GLY A 307 18.87 -3.08 -21.17
N PRO A 308 18.15 -3.90 -21.94
CA PRO A 308 17.15 -3.42 -22.90
C PRO A 308 16.08 -2.58 -22.19
N THR A 309 15.55 -3.07 -21.06
CA THR A 309 14.53 -2.38 -20.26
C THR A 309 15.12 -1.87 -18.93
N SER A 310 14.36 -1.07 -18.19
CA SER A 310 14.82 -0.46 -16.93
C SER A 310 15.11 -1.46 -15.81
N GLY A 311 14.48 -2.64 -15.87
CA GLY A 311 14.52 -3.65 -14.80
C GLY A 311 13.82 -3.19 -13.52
N ARG A 312 12.98 -2.15 -13.59
CA ARG A 312 12.26 -1.55 -12.45
C ARG A 312 10.75 -1.71 -12.63
N PRO A 313 9.96 -1.71 -11.55
CA PRO A 313 8.50 -1.59 -11.63
C PRO A 313 8.10 -0.35 -12.44
N ARG A 314 7.06 -0.46 -13.25
CA ARG A 314 6.66 0.60 -14.18
C ARG A 314 6.29 1.91 -13.47
N PHE A 315 5.72 1.83 -12.27
CA PHE A 315 5.40 3.03 -11.48
C PHE A 315 6.65 3.87 -11.15
N GLU A 316 7.84 3.26 -11.09
CA GLU A 316 9.10 3.96 -10.88
C GLU A 316 9.67 4.61 -12.16
N GLU A 317 9.14 4.28 -13.34
CA GLU A 317 9.56 4.88 -14.61
C GLU A 317 8.97 6.27 -14.81
N CYS A 318 9.66 7.08 -15.62
CA CYS A 318 9.21 8.43 -15.94
C CYS A 318 7.97 8.42 -16.85
N SER A 319 7.30 9.58 -16.96
CA SER A 319 5.99 9.69 -17.61
C SER A 319 6.01 9.31 -19.09
N ARG A 320 7.13 9.56 -19.78
CA ARG A 320 7.29 9.22 -21.20
C ARG A 320 6.89 7.78 -21.52
N TYR A 321 7.35 6.82 -20.72
CA TYR A 321 7.13 5.40 -20.98
C TYR A 321 5.70 4.99 -20.63
N SER A 322 5.18 5.46 -19.49
CA SER A 322 3.78 5.23 -19.12
C SER A 322 2.83 5.79 -20.18
N ILE A 323 3.10 6.98 -20.70
CA ILE A 323 2.27 7.62 -21.74
C ILE A 323 2.33 6.84 -23.06
N GLN A 324 3.52 6.33 -23.44
CA GLN A 324 3.65 5.45 -24.60
C GLN A 324 2.88 4.14 -24.39
N PHE A 325 2.96 3.55 -23.20
CA PHE A 325 2.25 2.32 -22.83
C PHE A 325 0.73 2.50 -22.82
N SER A 326 0.24 3.70 -22.49
CA SER A 326 -1.18 4.08 -22.59
C SER A 326 -1.65 4.37 -24.01
N GLY A 327 -0.82 4.19 -25.03
CA GLY A 327 -1.23 4.30 -26.43
C GLY A 327 -1.22 5.71 -27.02
N ALA A 328 -0.64 6.70 -26.33
CA ALA A 328 -0.51 8.02 -26.91
C ALA A 328 0.46 7.97 -28.13
N PRO A 329 0.23 8.76 -29.20
CA PRO A 329 1.14 8.81 -30.33
C PRO A 329 2.48 9.49 -29.96
N SER A 330 3.53 9.24 -30.74
CA SER A 330 4.87 9.80 -30.46
C SER A 330 4.93 11.33 -30.46
N SER A 331 3.97 12.02 -31.08
CA SER A 331 3.84 13.48 -30.98
C SER A 331 3.51 13.97 -29.56
N VAL A 332 3.00 13.09 -28.69
CA VAL A 332 2.70 13.39 -27.28
C VAL A 332 3.94 13.16 -26.41
N TYR A 333 4.52 11.96 -26.47
CA TYR A 333 5.60 11.56 -25.57
C TYR A 333 7.02 11.76 -26.11
N GLY A 334 7.22 11.91 -27.42
CA GLY A 334 8.51 11.90 -28.12
C GLY A 334 8.75 13.09 -29.03
N TYR A 335 8.65 14.29 -28.46
CA TYR A 335 8.64 15.56 -29.19
C TYR A 335 10.04 16.16 -29.42
N VAL A 336 10.94 16.10 -28.44
CA VAL A 336 12.29 16.69 -28.50
C VAL A 336 13.40 15.67 -28.79
N GLY A 337 13.08 14.37 -28.77
CA GLY A 337 13.96 13.31 -29.26
C GLY A 337 15.02 12.80 -28.27
N ASN A 338 14.99 13.26 -27.01
CA ASN A 338 15.74 12.65 -25.91
C ASN A 338 14.80 12.40 -24.73
N ASP A 339 14.92 11.22 -24.12
CA ASP A 339 13.94 10.69 -23.17
C ASP A 339 13.74 11.58 -21.94
N ARG A 340 14.83 12.13 -21.38
CA ARG A 340 14.77 13.02 -20.21
C ARG A 340 14.03 14.34 -20.48
N SER A 341 14.29 14.98 -21.62
CA SER A 341 13.61 16.24 -21.94
C SER A 341 12.17 15.99 -22.43
N ASP A 342 11.95 14.85 -23.08
CA ASP A 342 10.64 14.39 -23.52
C ASP A 342 9.71 14.17 -22.34
N ASP A 343 10.21 13.54 -21.26
CA ASP A 343 9.48 13.33 -20.02
C ASP A 343 8.75 14.60 -19.54
N VAL A 344 9.44 15.74 -19.41
CA VAL A 344 8.86 17.00 -18.90
C VAL A 344 7.66 17.48 -19.71
N GLY A 345 7.80 17.54 -21.04
CA GLY A 345 6.74 18.04 -21.91
C GLY A 345 5.66 17.01 -22.24
N ALA A 346 5.95 15.71 -22.07
CA ALA A 346 4.98 14.64 -22.32
C ALA A 346 3.79 14.70 -21.36
N ARG A 347 4.01 15.09 -20.10
CA ARG A 347 2.99 15.13 -19.05
C ARG A 347 1.80 16.03 -19.40
N SER A 348 2.06 17.30 -19.70
CA SER A 348 1.02 18.25 -20.10
C SER A 348 0.37 17.87 -21.43
N ARG A 349 1.18 17.41 -22.40
CA ARG A 349 0.64 16.95 -23.69
C ARG A 349 -0.27 15.73 -23.54
N TYR A 350 0.03 14.82 -22.62
CA TYR A 350 -0.83 13.68 -22.33
C TYR A 350 -2.13 14.12 -21.69
N ALA A 351 -2.09 15.02 -20.70
CA ALA A 351 -3.31 15.57 -20.12
C ALA A 351 -4.21 16.25 -21.18
N ALA A 352 -3.61 16.99 -22.11
CA ALA A 352 -4.35 17.60 -23.23
C ALA A 352 -4.87 16.56 -24.25
N TRP A 353 -4.10 15.50 -24.54
CA TRP A 353 -4.51 14.43 -25.45
C TRP A 353 -5.63 13.55 -24.88
N GLN A 354 -5.59 13.28 -23.57
CA GLN A 354 -6.55 12.44 -22.86
C GLN A 354 -7.84 13.20 -22.53
N ASN A 355 -7.81 14.53 -22.51
CA ASN A 355 -8.96 15.37 -22.22
C ASN A 355 -10.03 15.25 -23.30
N GLU A 356 -11.27 15.01 -22.88
CA GLU A 356 -12.43 15.00 -23.76
C GLU A 356 -13.24 16.30 -23.66
N PRO A 357 -13.87 16.75 -24.77
CA PRO A 357 -14.69 17.96 -24.76
C PRO A 357 -15.76 17.98 -23.66
N GLY A 358 -15.85 19.12 -22.97
CA GLY A 358 -16.81 19.36 -21.90
C GLY A 358 -16.42 18.80 -20.53
N GLU A 359 -15.20 18.26 -20.39
CA GLU A 359 -14.66 17.91 -19.07
C GLU A 359 -14.48 19.13 -18.18
N ASP A 360 -14.80 18.93 -16.90
CA ASP A 360 -14.51 19.89 -15.85
C ASP A 360 -13.26 19.42 -15.09
N ALA A 361 -12.10 19.87 -15.57
CA ALA A 361 -10.82 19.26 -15.22
C ALA A 361 -9.80 20.23 -14.61
N VAL A 362 -8.83 19.68 -13.88
CA VAL A 362 -7.60 20.36 -13.44
C VAL A 362 -6.38 19.46 -13.62
N TYR A 363 -5.20 20.05 -13.78
CA TYR A 363 -3.91 19.37 -13.79
C TYR A 363 -3.07 19.78 -12.57
N VAL A 364 -2.56 18.82 -11.81
CA VAL A 364 -1.74 19.09 -10.62
C VAL A 364 -0.48 18.24 -10.64
N ALA A 365 0.65 18.91 -10.45
CA ALA A 365 1.97 18.28 -10.39
C ALA A 365 2.58 18.40 -9.00
N TRP A 366 3.03 17.26 -8.48
CA TRP A 366 3.79 17.12 -7.25
C TRP A 366 5.28 17.01 -7.56
N HIS A 367 6.10 17.87 -6.94
CA HIS A 367 7.56 17.88 -7.05
C HIS A 367 8.22 18.19 -5.70
N THR A 368 9.54 18.05 -5.65
CA THR A 368 10.38 18.45 -4.51
C THR A 368 11.59 19.27 -4.99
N ASN A 369 12.05 20.20 -4.18
CA ASN A 369 12.92 21.27 -4.64
C ASN A 369 14.40 21.07 -4.31
N ALA A 370 15.24 21.87 -4.99
CA ALA A 370 16.68 22.04 -4.81
C ALA A 370 17.08 23.46 -5.31
N PRO A 371 18.22 24.07 -4.92
CA PRO A 371 19.31 23.49 -4.15
C PRO A 371 19.40 23.90 -2.67
N ASP A 372 20.18 23.13 -1.89
CA ASP A 372 20.67 23.49 -0.55
C ASP A 372 21.53 24.79 -0.60
N PRO A 373 21.32 25.77 0.30
CA PRO A 373 20.33 25.80 1.38
C PRO A 373 18.98 26.41 0.97
N GLY A 374 18.00 25.53 0.73
CA GLY A 374 16.59 25.87 0.53
C GLY A 374 15.70 25.19 1.57
N ARG A 375 14.56 25.81 1.93
CA ARG A 375 13.59 25.27 2.90
C ARG A 375 12.17 25.65 2.50
N GLY A 376 11.22 24.76 2.76
CA GLY A 376 9.78 24.99 2.71
C GLY A 376 9.14 24.86 1.32
N THR A 377 7.84 25.15 1.26
CA THR A 377 6.98 24.89 0.09
C THR A 377 6.93 26.10 -0.87
N SER A 378 6.95 25.84 -2.17
CA SER A 378 6.65 26.83 -3.22
C SER A 378 5.70 26.26 -4.26
N THR A 379 4.78 27.06 -4.79
CA THR A 379 3.90 26.63 -5.89
C THR A 379 4.16 27.47 -7.14
N TYR A 380 4.05 26.87 -8.31
CA TYR A 380 4.29 27.49 -9.60
C TYR A 380 3.05 27.41 -10.49
N VAL A 381 2.76 28.55 -11.10
CA VAL A 381 1.89 28.68 -12.27
C VAL A 381 2.72 29.05 -13.49
N TYR A 382 2.15 28.96 -14.68
CA TYR A 382 2.90 29.32 -15.87
C TYR A 382 3.10 30.83 -16.02
N GLY A 383 4.34 31.21 -16.34
CA GLY A 383 4.70 32.56 -16.77
C GLY A 383 5.86 32.52 -17.77
N PRO A 384 5.95 33.45 -18.72
CA PRO A 384 6.99 33.46 -19.74
C PRO A 384 8.30 34.06 -19.19
N ASN A 385 8.59 33.84 -17.91
CA ASN A 385 9.71 34.37 -17.16
C ASN A 385 10.54 33.22 -16.55
N ALA A 386 11.83 33.47 -16.31
CA ALA A 386 12.70 32.53 -15.62
C ALA A 386 12.21 32.28 -14.18
N PRO A 387 12.56 31.14 -13.55
CA PRO A 387 12.31 30.90 -12.13
C PRO A 387 13.22 31.77 -11.25
N ASP A 388 13.06 33.09 -11.32
CA ASP A 388 13.90 34.12 -10.70
C ASP A 388 13.18 34.90 -9.59
N GLY A 389 11.96 34.47 -9.23
CA GLY A 389 11.11 35.10 -8.22
C GLY A 389 10.21 36.22 -8.77
N SER A 390 10.29 36.56 -10.06
CA SER A 390 9.29 37.43 -10.69
C SER A 390 7.94 36.72 -10.87
N TYR A 391 6.84 37.48 -10.84
CA TYR A 391 5.49 36.98 -11.08
C TYR A 391 4.90 37.63 -12.34
N ASN A 392 4.61 36.81 -13.34
CA ASN A 392 4.07 37.17 -14.65
C ASN A 392 3.17 36.03 -15.15
N PHE A 393 2.01 35.88 -14.52
CA PHE A 393 1.07 34.82 -14.84
C PHE A 393 0.49 34.96 -16.26
N THR A 394 0.64 33.90 -17.06
CA THR A 394 0.04 33.77 -18.40
C THR A 394 -0.48 32.34 -18.65
N GLY A 395 -0.72 31.59 -17.57
CA GLY A 395 -1.28 30.24 -17.65
C GLY A 395 -2.78 30.23 -17.98
N VAL A 396 -3.36 29.03 -18.02
CA VAL A 396 -4.80 28.85 -18.23
C VAL A 396 -5.57 29.50 -17.06
N ALA A 397 -6.65 30.22 -17.37
CA ALA A 397 -7.42 30.95 -16.36
C ALA A 397 -7.87 30.04 -15.21
N GLY A 398 -7.73 30.50 -13.96
CA GLY A 398 -8.02 29.73 -12.75
C GLY A 398 -6.85 28.89 -12.23
N SER A 399 -5.71 28.85 -12.94
CA SER A 399 -4.49 28.15 -12.46
C SER A 399 -3.90 28.80 -11.21
N ASP A 400 -3.97 30.13 -11.11
CA ASP A 400 -3.54 30.90 -9.94
C ASP A 400 -4.45 30.67 -8.73
N ASP A 401 -5.77 30.62 -8.93
CA ASP A 401 -6.71 30.25 -7.87
C ASP A 401 -6.51 28.80 -7.40
N LEU A 402 -6.31 27.85 -8.33
CA LEU A 402 -6.00 26.45 -8.02
C LEU A 402 -4.69 26.33 -7.23
N ALA A 403 -3.64 27.00 -7.70
CA ALA A 403 -2.35 27.04 -7.04
C ALA A 403 -2.47 27.60 -5.62
N GLN A 404 -3.24 28.66 -5.42
CA GLN A 404 -3.46 29.28 -4.12
C GLN A 404 -4.20 28.33 -3.17
N ALA A 405 -5.28 27.70 -3.61
CA ALA A 405 -6.06 26.78 -2.78
C ALA A 405 -5.23 25.58 -2.30
N ILE A 406 -4.38 25.01 -3.18
CA ILE A 406 -3.47 23.90 -2.80
C ILE A 406 -2.34 24.39 -1.90
N HIS A 407 -1.74 25.55 -2.21
CA HIS A 407 -0.61 26.08 -1.45
C HIS A 407 -0.99 26.42 -0.01
N ASP A 408 -2.10 27.11 0.18
CA ASP A 408 -2.58 27.52 1.51
C ASP A 408 -2.89 26.30 2.38
N GLU A 409 -3.52 25.27 1.80
CA GLU A 409 -3.84 24.05 2.51
C GLU A 409 -2.58 23.28 2.92
N LEU A 410 -1.69 23.04 1.97
CA LEU A 410 -0.46 22.28 2.20
C LEU A 410 0.42 22.95 3.27
N VAL A 411 0.63 24.25 3.17
CA VAL A 411 1.45 24.99 4.15
C VAL A 411 0.76 25.01 5.52
N GLY A 412 -0.56 25.17 5.56
CA GLY A 412 -1.34 25.15 6.80
C GLY A 412 -1.20 23.81 7.53
N ASP A 413 -1.41 22.71 6.81
CA ASP A 413 -1.36 21.36 7.35
C ASP A 413 0.04 20.96 7.80
N ILE A 414 1.08 21.27 7.02
CA ILE A 414 2.46 20.99 7.42
C ILE A 414 2.82 21.75 8.71
N ARG A 415 2.35 23.00 8.84
CA ARG A 415 2.58 23.79 10.07
C ARG A 415 1.86 23.23 11.28
N ALA A 416 0.65 22.73 11.09
CA ALA A 416 -0.14 22.15 12.16
C ALA A 416 0.41 20.78 12.59
N ALA A 417 0.89 19.96 11.64
CA ALA A 417 1.26 18.57 11.89
C ALA A 417 2.75 18.31 12.16
N PHE A 418 3.68 19.13 11.64
CA PHE A 418 5.12 18.80 11.66
C PHE A 418 6.04 19.95 12.09
N ASP A 419 5.92 21.12 11.47
CA ASP A 419 6.82 22.24 11.74
C ASP A 419 6.04 23.56 11.77
N PRO A 420 5.68 24.10 12.95
CA PRO A 420 4.93 25.35 13.05
C PRO A 420 5.67 26.56 12.45
N THR A 421 6.97 26.41 12.16
CA THR A 421 7.80 27.41 11.48
C THR A 421 8.07 27.09 10.01
N TRP A 422 7.38 26.09 9.44
CA TRP A 422 7.55 25.68 8.04
C TRP A 422 7.45 26.88 7.12
N LYS A 423 8.44 27.00 6.25
CA LYS A 423 8.61 28.18 5.41
C LYS A 423 7.61 28.15 4.26
N ASP A 424 6.72 29.12 4.29
CA ASP A 424 5.90 29.49 3.13
C ASP A 424 6.78 30.34 2.21
N ARG A 425 7.07 29.83 1.02
CA ARG A 425 7.81 30.58 0.00
C ARG A 425 6.87 31.32 -0.94
N GLY A 426 5.58 31.01 -0.91
CA GLY A 426 4.55 31.59 -1.77
C GLY A 426 4.47 30.97 -3.15
N ILE A 427 3.72 31.67 -4.00
CA ILE A 427 3.37 31.28 -5.36
C ILE A 427 4.20 32.10 -6.35
N PHE A 428 4.74 31.43 -7.35
CA PHE A 428 5.61 31.98 -8.37
C PHE A 428 5.07 31.68 -9.77
N SER A 429 5.58 32.38 -10.78
CA SER A 429 5.41 31.98 -12.17
C SER A 429 6.75 31.63 -12.81
N ALA A 430 6.77 30.64 -13.69
CA ALA A 430 7.97 30.27 -14.43
C ALA A 430 7.64 29.57 -15.77
N TYR A 431 8.62 29.53 -16.68
CA TYR A 431 8.50 28.90 -18.01
C TYR A 431 8.53 27.35 -17.98
N PHE A 432 7.88 26.72 -17.01
CA PHE A 432 7.93 25.26 -16.87
C PHE A 432 7.08 24.57 -17.94
N GLY A 433 7.72 23.63 -18.67
CA GLY A 433 7.09 22.88 -19.77
C GLY A 433 5.91 22.00 -19.33
N GLU A 434 5.93 21.56 -18.08
CA GLU A 434 4.90 20.69 -17.48
C GLU A 434 3.57 21.40 -17.24
N ILE A 435 3.57 22.73 -17.09
CA ILE A 435 2.35 23.54 -16.89
C ILE A 435 2.18 24.57 -18.01
N ASN A 436 2.84 24.35 -19.15
CA ASN A 436 2.86 25.30 -20.25
C ASN A 436 1.54 25.26 -21.04
N PRO A 437 0.81 26.39 -21.18
CA PRO A 437 -0.46 26.44 -21.91
C PRO A 437 -0.33 26.18 -23.41
N SER A 438 0.89 26.24 -23.98
CA SER A 438 1.14 25.81 -25.36
C SER A 438 1.18 24.28 -25.54
N HIS A 439 1.32 23.52 -24.44
CA HIS A 439 1.22 22.07 -24.43
C HIS A 439 -0.16 21.60 -23.95
N ASN A 440 -0.76 22.35 -23.02
CA ASN A 440 -2.07 22.06 -22.47
C ASN A 440 -2.83 23.34 -22.17
N SER A 441 -3.76 23.70 -23.06
CA SER A 441 -4.69 24.81 -22.86
C SER A 441 -6.06 24.38 -22.35
N GLU A 442 -6.27 23.09 -22.09
CA GLU A 442 -7.60 22.51 -21.84
C GLU A 442 -8.06 22.72 -20.38
N MET A 443 -7.13 22.79 -19.43
CA MET A 443 -7.47 22.94 -18.01
C MET A 443 -6.50 23.83 -17.22
N PRO A 444 -6.97 24.41 -16.09
CA PRO A 444 -6.10 25.02 -15.08
C PRO A 444 -5.01 24.04 -14.59
N SER A 445 -3.81 24.55 -14.35
CA SER A 445 -2.66 23.73 -13.98
C SER A 445 -1.77 24.38 -12.91
N ALA A 446 -1.34 23.60 -11.91
CA ALA A 446 -0.39 24.04 -10.89
C ALA A 446 0.72 22.99 -10.66
N LEU A 447 1.94 23.45 -10.41
CA LEU A 447 3.07 22.62 -9.99
C LEU A 447 3.50 23.01 -8.58
N VAL A 448 3.57 22.05 -7.68
CA VAL A 448 3.88 22.29 -6.27
C VAL A 448 5.21 21.64 -5.92
N GLU A 449 6.14 22.44 -5.44
CA GLU A 449 7.38 22.00 -4.81
C GLU A 449 7.14 21.86 -3.30
N VAL A 450 6.92 20.64 -2.83
CA VAL A 450 6.44 20.36 -1.46
C VAL A 450 7.46 20.77 -0.39
N GLY A 451 8.74 20.49 -0.62
CA GLY A 451 9.87 20.82 0.27
C GLY A 451 11.19 20.52 -0.43
N PHE A 452 12.34 20.80 0.20
CA PHE A 452 13.66 20.64 -0.41
C PHE A 452 14.27 19.26 -0.12
N HIS A 453 14.42 18.40 -1.13
CA HIS A 453 14.93 17.03 -0.95
C HIS A 453 16.45 17.00 -0.66
N ASP A 454 17.18 18.01 -1.13
CA ASP A 454 18.63 18.11 -0.92
C ASP A 454 19.01 18.87 0.36
N THR A 455 18.06 19.48 1.06
CA THR A 455 18.26 20.06 2.39
C THR A 455 17.81 19.10 3.48
N ALA A 456 18.76 18.61 4.29
CA ALA A 456 18.54 17.57 5.31
C ALA A 456 17.32 17.78 6.23
N ALA A 457 17.04 19.03 6.61
CA ALA A 457 15.96 19.35 7.54
C ALA A 457 14.55 19.29 6.92
N ASP A 458 14.41 19.49 5.60
CA ASP A 458 13.14 19.19 4.90
C ASP A 458 13.09 17.71 4.54
N ALA A 459 14.22 17.14 4.08
CA ALA A 459 14.32 15.74 3.69
C ALA A 459 13.91 14.77 4.82
N VAL A 460 14.37 14.98 6.06
CA VAL A 460 13.98 14.12 7.19
C VAL A 460 12.46 14.13 7.47
N ILE A 461 11.78 15.25 7.17
CA ILE A 461 10.33 15.37 7.29
C ILE A 461 9.65 14.67 6.10
N MET A 462 10.13 14.88 4.88
CA MET A 462 9.60 14.21 3.68
C MET A 462 9.85 12.69 3.66
N ALA A 463 10.81 12.19 4.43
CA ALA A 463 11.05 10.77 4.63
C ALA A 463 9.87 10.09 5.35
N GLN A 464 9.14 10.82 6.20
CA GLN A 464 8.09 10.27 7.06
C GLN A 464 6.86 9.88 6.22
N PRO A 465 6.36 8.63 6.31
CA PRO A 465 5.12 8.25 5.63
C PRO A 465 3.94 9.13 6.05
N ARG A 466 3.83 9.48 7.35
CA ARG A 466 2.78 10.39 7.86
C ARG A 466 2.83 11.77 7.20
N PHE A 467 4.01 12.31 6.91
CA PHE A 467 4.12 13.59 6.18
C PHE A 467 3.58 13.47 4.77
N ARG A 468 3.92 12.39 4.07
CA ARG A 468 3.46 12.13 2.69
C ARG A 468 1.94 12.00 2.63
N GLN A 469 1.34 11.31 3.60
CA GLN A 469 -0.10 11.19 3.73
C GLN A 469 -0.77 12.56 3.98
N VAL A 470 -0.28 13.34 4.94
CA VAL A 470 -0.83 14.68 5.26
C VAL A 470 -0.72 15.60 4.04
N ALA A 471 0.45 15.67 3.41
CA ALA A 471 0.64 16.49 2.21
C ALA A 471 -0.26 16.05 1.05
N ALA A 472 -0.41 14.74 0.79
CA ALA A 472 -1.34 14.22 -0.21
C ALA A 472 -2.81 14.58 0.09
N ARG A 473 -3.22 14.52 1.36
CA ARG A 473 -4.54 14.97 1.80
C ARG A 473 -4.73 16.47 1.53
N SER A 474 -3.74 17.31 1.83
CA SER A 474 -3.82 18.76 1.61
C SER A 474 -3.98 19.11 0.12
N PHE A 475 -3.36 18.36 -0.79
CA PHE A 475 -3.61 18.51 -2.23
C PHE A 475 -5.07 18.26 -2.59
N TYR A 476 -5.62 17.13 -2.12
CA TYR A 476 -7.02 16.80 -2.31
C TYR A 476 -7.95 17.91 -1.76
N GLN A 477 -7.72 18.33 -0.51
CA GLN A 477 -8.54 19.35 0.15
C GLN A 477 -8.44 20.70 -0.56
N GLY A 478 -7.24 21.09 -1.01
CA GLY A 478 -7.02 22.28 -1.83
C GLY A 478 -7.77 22.23 -3.17
N ILE A 479 -7.80 21.08 -3.84
CA ILE A 479 -8.57 20.87 -5.08
C ILE A 479 -10.08 21.00 -4.82
N VAL A 480 -10.60 20.42 -3.73
CA VAL A 480 -12.00 20.60 -3.33
C VAL A 480 -12.31 22.06 -3.06
N LYS A 481 -11.44 22.78 -2.33
CA LYS A 481 -11.62 24.20 -2.00
C LYS A 481 -11.63 25.06 -3.27
N TYR A 482 -10.76 24.77 -4.23
CA TYR A 482 -10.76 25.41 -5.54
C TYR A 482 -12.10 25.26 -6.26
N PHE A 483 -12.58 24.02 -6.45
CA PHE A 483 -13.85 23.78 -7.16
C PHE A 483 -15.04 24.37 -6.41
N ALA A 484 -15.08 24.22 -5.08
CA ALA A 484 -16.14 24.80 -4.26
C ALA A 484 -16.20 26.33 -4.40
N GLN A 485 -15.06 27.01 -4.35
CA GLN A 485 -14.99 28.45 -4.53
C GLN A 485 -15.39 28.87 -5.94
N ARG A 486 -14.83 28.21 -6.97
CA ARG A 486 -15.10 28.51 -8.39
C ARG A 486 -16.59 28.34 -8.74
N ASP A 487 -17.23 27.31 -8.19
CA ASP A 487 -18.61 26.94 -8.49
C ASP A 487 -19.63 27.58 -7.52
N GLY A 488 -19.17 28.38 -6.55
CA GLY A 488 -20.01 29.01 -5.53
C GLY A 488 -20.69 28.01 -4.60
N GLN A 489 -20.08 26.84 -4.39
CA GLN A 489 -20.55 25.76 -3.52
C GLN A 489 -19.85 25.81 -2.15
N PRO A 490 -20.49 25.29 -1.09
CA PRO A 490 -19.81 25.17 0.19
C PRO A 490 -18.73 24.08 0.12
N VAL A 491 -17.60 24.31 0.80
CA VAL A 491 -16.55 23.30 0.96
C VAL A 491 -17.11 22.09 1.73
N ARG A 492 -16.84 20.89 1.23
CA ARG A 492 -17.21 19.60 1.84
C ARG A 492 -16.03 18.64 1.72
N LEU A 493 -15.42 18.29 2.84
CA LEU A 493 -14.27 17.38 2.88
C LEU A 493 -14.73 15.99 3.34
N SER A 494 -14.21 14.94 2.71
CA SER A 494 -14.45 13.54 3.09
C SER A 494 -14.04 13.31 4.53
N PRO A 495 -14.74 12.46 5.31
CA PRO A 495 -14.36 12.19 6.69
C PRO A 495 -12.99 11.51 6.80
N GLU A 496 -12.43 11.54 8.00
CA GLU A 496 -11.31 10.66 8.38
C GLU A 496 -11.83 9.25 8.75
N ALA A 497 -10.92 8.27 8.77
CA ALA A 497 -11.26 6.88 9.05
C ALA A 497 -11.88 6.73 10.46
N PRO A 498 -12.95 5.92 10.62
CA PRO A 498 -13.48 5.59 11.95
C PRO A 498 -12.42 4.93 12.84
N GLU A 499 -12.50 5.22 14.13
CA GLU A 499 -11.58 4.73 15.17
C GLU A 499 -12.30 3.77 16.13
N ARG A 500 -11.54 3.11 17.01
CA ARG A 500 -12.05 2.18 18.03
C ARG A 500 -12.97 1.13 17.44
N VAL A 501 -12.61 0.65 16.25
CA VAL A 501 -13.36 -0.40 15.57
C VAL A 501 -13.18 -1.70 16.35
N ARG A 502 -14.28 -2.43 16.49
CA ARG A 502 -14.36 -3.68 17.23
C ARG A 502 -15.48 -4.54 16.69
N VAL A 503 -15.33 -5.84 16.84
CA VAL A 503 -16.37 -6.81 16.55
C VAL A 503 -16.49 -7.79 17.70
N THR A 504 -17.73 -8.03 18.13
CA THR A 504 -18.03 -8.92 19.25
C THR A 504 -19.16 -9.86 18.86
N ALA A 505 -18.95 -11.17 19.04
CA ALA A 505 -20.00 -12.16 18.92
C ALA A 505 -21.16 -11.82 19.87
N VAL A 506 -22.39 -11.95 19.38
CA VAL A 506 -23.62 -11.80 20.18
C VAL A 506 -24.46 -13.08 20.16
N GLY A 507 -24.22 -13.95 19.17
CA GLY A 507 -24.85 -15.25 19.01
C GLY A 507 -23.98 -16.20 18.17
N PRO A 508 -24.38 -17.46 17.99
CA PRO A 508 -23.65 -18.42 17.17
C PRO A 508 -23.60 -18.04 15.68
N ASP A 509 -24.56 -17.26 15.20
CA ASP A 509 -24.72 -16.82 13.82
C ASP A 509 -24.66 -15.28 13.66
N GLN A 510 -24.34 -14.56 14.74
CA GLN A 510 -24.41 -13.09 14.79
C GLN A 510 -23.21 -12.44 15.50
N ALA A 511 -22.74 -11.33 14.95
CA ALA A 511 -21.77 -10.45 15.61
C ALA A 511 -22.19 -8.99 15.50
N ARG A 512 -21.72 -8.17 16.43
CA ARG A 512 -21.87 -6.72 16.43
C ARG A 512 -20.54 -6.08 16.05
N VAL A 513 -20.52 -5.39 14.91
CA VAL A 513 -19.44 -4.47 14.53
C VAL A 513 -19.77 -3.10 15.09
N ALA A 514 -18.86 -2.48 15.83
CA ALA A 514 -19.04 -1.16 16.43
C ALA A 514 -17.78 -0.31 16.26
N TRP A 515 -17.95 1.01 16.22
CA TRP A 515 -16.86 1.96 16.01
C TRP A 515 -17.15 3.28 16.72
N ALA A 516 -16.15 4.15 16.73
CA ALA A 516 -16.28 5.55 17.04
C ALA A 516 -16.11 6.39 15.76
N PRO A 517 -16.82 7.53 15.65
CA PRO A 517 -16.46 8.53 14.66
C PRO A 517 -14.99 8.93 14.83
N ALA A 518 -14.30 9.25 13.73
CA ALA A 518 -12.97 9.85 13.78
C ALA A 518 -12.97 11.06 14.73
N ALA A 519 -11.94 11.20 15.56
CA ALA A 519 -11.87 12.30 16.48
C ALA A 519 -11.81 13.63 15.70
N ALA A 520 -12.65 14.60 16.09
CA ALA A 520 -12.46 15.97 15.63
C ALA A 520 -11.19 16.50 16.31
N ASP A 521 -10.06 16.46 15.61
CA ASP A 521 -8.87 17.12 16.13
C ASP A 521 -9.11 18.64 16.11
N GLY A 522 -8.77 19.31 17.21
CA GLY A 522 -8.92 20.77 17.32
C GLY A 522 -7.97 21.55 16.42
N SER A 523 -7.11 20.85 15.65
CA SER A 523 -6.10 21.40 14.75
C SER A 523 -6.65 21.77 13.37
N ALA A 524 -7.92 21.47 13.08
CA ALA A 524 -8.50 21.58 11.74
C ALA A 524 -7.75 20.73 10.69
N LEU A 525 -7.01 19.71 11.15
CA LEU A 525 -6.37 18.73 10.30
C LEU A 525 -7.41 17.67 9.94
N GLY A 526 -7.50 17.33 8.66
CA GLY A 526 -8.44 16.31 8.17
C GLY A 526 -9.78 16.88 7.70
N GLY A 527 -10.78 16.00 7.57
CA GLY A 527 -12.03 16.31 6.87
C GLY A 527 -13.25 16.62 7.75
N ASP A 528 -14.40 16.82 7.09
CA ASP A 528 -15.66 17.09 7.80
C ASP A 528 -16.22 15.82 8.46
N ALA A 529 -17.03 15.98 9.49
CA ALA A 529 -17.65 14.84 10.19
C ALA A 529 -18.45 13.92 9.25
N ALA A 530 -18.41 12.61 9.54
CA ALA A 530 -19.26 11.62 8.88
C ALA A 530 -20.74 11.83 9.21
N THR A 531 -21.62 11.66 8.21
CA THR A 531 -23.09 11.68 8.38
C THR A 531 -23.70 10.28 8.30
N SER A 532 -22.94 9.32 7.77
CA SER A 532 -23.25 7.90 7.70
C SER A 532 -21.95 7.10 7.65
N TYR A 533 -22.05 5.78 7.68
CA TYR A 533 -20.93 4.86 7.61
C TYR A 533 -21.22 3.74 6.61
N ARG A 534 -20.19 3.00 6.24
CA ARG A 534 -20.32 1.75 5.51
C ARG A 534 -19.47 0.67 6.17
N VAL A 535 -20.07 -0.50 6.39
CA VAL A 535 -19.40 -1.67 6.97
C VAL A 535 -19.15 -2.68 5.88
N TYR A 536 -17.89 -2.98 5.63
CA TYR A 536 -17.46 -3.98 4.66
C TYR A 536 -17.25 -5.32 5.34
N ARG A 537 -17.61 -6.41 4.66
CA ARG A 537 -17.39 -7.79 5.11
C ARG A 537 -16.43 -8.51 4.16
N SER A 538 -15.58 -9.35 4.73
CA SER A 538 -14.65 -10.21 4.00
C SER A 538 -14.57 -11.60 4.63
N ALA A 539 -14.32 -12.61 3.82
CA ALA A 539 -14.11 -14.00 4.26
C ALA A 539 -12.63 -14.32 4.52
N ASP A 540 -11.71 -13.61 3.88
CA ASP A 540 -10.26 -13.83 3.91
C ASP A 540 -9.48 -12.66 4.54
N GLY A 541 -10.17 -11.56 4.86
CA GLY A 541 -9.57 -10.31 5.34
C GLY A 541 -8.91 -9.48 4.24
N ARG A 542 -9.05 -9.86 2.97
CA ARG A 542 -8.38 -9.22 1.82
C ARG A 542 -9.37 -8.76 0.76
N GLY A 543 -10.24 -9.66 0.28
CA GLY A 543 -11.32 -9.34 -0.65
C GLY A 543 -12.57 -8.87 0.10
N TRP A 544 -13.09 -7.69 -0.24
CA TRP A 544 -14.22 -7.06 0.43
C TRP A 544 -15.47 -7.02 -0.43
N ASP A 545 -16.64 -7.17 0.18
CA ASP A 545 -17.92 -6.91 -0.48
C ASP A 545 -18.11 -5.42 -0.82
N ASN A 546 -19.27 -5.04 -1.40
CA ASN A 546 -19.58 -3.64 -1.73
C ASN A 546 -20.01 -2.80 -0.48
N GLY A 547 -19.92 -3.39 0.71
CA GLY A 547 -20.27 -2.79 1.98
C GLY A 547 -21.76 -2.54 2.21
N THR A 548 -22.15 -2.56 3.48
CA THR A 548 -23.50 -2.25 3.96
C THR A 548 -23.55 -0.83 4.51
N ALA A 549 -24.43 0.01 3.99
CA ALA A 549 -24.62 1.38 4.48
C ALA A 549 -25.30 1.41 5.86
N VAL A 550 -24.80 2.26 6.75
CA VAL A 550 -25.28 2.44 8.12
C VAL A 550 -25.50 3.93 8.39
N SER A 551 -26.74 4.33 8.66
CA SER A 551 -27.11 5.73 8.91
C SER A 551 -27.68 5.91 10.30
N GLY A 552 -27.21 6.92 11.04
CA GLY A 552 -27.71 7.26 12.37
C GLY A 552 -27.26 6.33 13.50
N ALA A 553 -26.30 5.44 13.25
CA ALA A 553 -25.70 4.54 14.23
C ALA A 553 -24.20 4.41 14.02
N THR A 554 -23.49 3.99 15.07
CA THR A 554 -22.05 3.66 15.05
C THR A 554 -21.82 2.18 15.35
N GLU A 555 -22.80 1.36 14.96
CA GLU A 555 -22.77 -0.09 15.09
C GLU A 555 -23.68 -0.75 14.04
N LEU A 556 -23.37 -2.00 13.71
CA LEU A 556 -24.15 -2.90 12.87
C LEU A 556 -24.11 -4.31 13.45
N VAL A 557 -25.27 -4.94 13.61
CA VAL A 557 -25.34 -6.39 13.85
C VAL A 557 -25.38 -7.09 12.49
N VAL A 558 -24.44 -8.01 12.29
CA VAL A 558 -24.32 -8.83 11.09
C VAL A 558 -24.76 -10.25 11.39
N ASP A 559 -25.52 -10.84 10.47
CA ASP A 559 -26.04 -12.20 10.54
C ASP A 559 -25.32 -13.14 9.55
N GLY A 560 -25.67 -14.43 9.58
CA GLY A 560 -25.15 -15.42 8.64
C GLY A 560 -23.67 -15.72 8.88
N LEU A 561 -23.26 -15.74 10.14
CA LEU A 561 -21.98 -16.29 10.59
C LEU A 561 -22.14 -17.78 10.91
N ALA A 562 -21.02 -18.50 10.91
CA ALA A 562 -20.98 -19.89 11.32
C ALA A 562 -19.92 -20.06 12.42
N PRO A 563 -20.23 -20.79 13.51
CA PRO A 563 -19.26 -21.02 14.58
C PRO A 563 -17.96 -21.62 14.06
N GLY A 564 -16.83 -21.07 14.51
CA GLY A 564 -15.49 -21.51 14.11
C GLY A 564 -15.04 -21.02 12.72
N ILE A 565 -15.90 -20.37 11.93
CA ILE A 565 -15.54 -19.80 10.63
C ILE A 565 -15.30 -18.30 10.81
N PRO A 566 -14.09 -17.79 10.48
CA PRO A 566 -13.79 -16.38 10.66
C PRO A 566 -14.56 -15.50 9.67
N ALA A 567 -14.88 -14.28 10.11
CA ALA A 567 -15.34 -13.19 9.26
C ALA A 567 -14.61 -11.90 9.63
N PHE A 568 -14.30 -11.08 8.63
CA PHE A 568 -13.50 -9.87 8.76
C PHE A 568 -14.33 -8.64 8.39
N PHE A 569 -14.06 -7.52 9.06
CA PHE A 569 -14.79 -6.27 8.90
C PHE A 569 -13.85 -5.07 8.90
N ARG A 570 -14.22 -4.05 8.13
CA ARG A 570 -13.65 -2.69 8.19
C ARG A 570 -14.77 -1.67 7.99
N VAL A 571 -14.58 -0.45 8.47
CA VAL A 571 -15.60 0.60 8.45
C VAL A 571 -15.06 1.86 7.80
N THR A 572 -15.87 2.52 6.96
CA THR A 572 -15.59 3.88 6.43
C THR A 572 -16.63 4.87 6.91
N GLY A 573 -16.23 6.13 7.07
CA GLY A 573 -17.12 7.27 7.25
C GLY A 573 -17.54 7.87 5.91
N VAL A 574 -18.79 8.31 5.79
CA VAL A 574 -19.34 8.87 4.56
C VAL A 574 -20.03 10.19 4.85
N ASN A 575 -19.76 11.21 4.04
CA ASN A 575 -20.51 12.47 4.02
C ASN A 575 -20.61 13.02 2.58
N ALA A 576 -21.06 14.28 2.44
CA ALA A 576 -21.19 14.92 1.12
C ALA A 576 -19.85 15.23 0.43
N GLY A 577 -18.74 15.24 1.17
CA GLY A 577 -17.38 15.41 0.66
C GLY A 577 -16.83 14.13 0.03
N GLY A 578 -17.26 12.96 0.53
CA GLY A 578 -16.91 11.65 0.00
C GLY A 578 -16.88 10.57 1.07
N GLU A 579 -16.16 9.49 0.78
CA GLU A 579 -15.91 8.37 1.68
C GLU A 579 -14.49 8.45 2.27
N SER A 580 -14.31 8.08 3.54
CA SER A 580 -12.99 8.05 4.18
C SER A 580 -12.14 6.89 3.67
N PHE A 581 -10.85 6.88 4.01
CA PHE A 581 -10.13 5.61 4.09
C PHE A 581 -10.79 4.67 5.12
N PRO A 582 -10.67 3.35 4.97
CA PRO A 582 -11.24 2.42 5.94
C PRO A 582 -10.42 2.42 7.24
N SER A 583 -11.09 2.03 8.33
CA SER A 583 -10.46 1.63 9.59
C SER A 583 -9.50 0.45 9.41
N VAL A 584 -8.76 0.09 10.47
CA VAL A 584 -8.07 -1.22 10.52
C VAL A 584 -9.08 -2.37 10.37
N ILE A 585 -8.55 -3.57 10.11
CA ILE A 585 -9.36 -4.79 10.06
C ILE A 585 -9.61 -5.33 11.47
N VAL A 586 -10.86 -5.70 11.72
CA VAL A 586 -11.26 -6.55 12.85
C VAL A 586 -11.84 -7.86 12.35
N ALA A 587 -11.65 -8.94 13.11
CA ALA A 587 -12.12 -10.28 12.80
C ALA A 587 -12.94 -10.88 13.96
N VAL A 588 -13.86 -11.78 13.63
CA VAL A 588 -14.64 -12.56 14.61
C VAL A 588 -14.75 -14.01 14.16
N SER A 589 -14.78 -14.93 15.11
CA SER A 589 -15.20 -16.31 14.94
C SER A 589 -16.15 -16.65 16.08
N THR A 590 -17.42 -16.92 15.77
CA THR A 590 -18.46 -17.10 16.78
C THR A 590 -18.30 -18.44 17.52
N SER A 591 -18.78 -18.48 18.77
CA SER A 591 -18.85 -19.70 19.56
C SER A 591 -20.20 -20.42 19.37
N CYS A 592 -20.38 -21.59 19.95
CA CYS A 592 -21.67 -22.27 20.01
C CYS A 592 -22.66 -21.65 21.01
N ALA A 593 -22.18 -20.76 21.88
CA ALA A 593 -22.97 -20.09 22.89
C ALA A 593 -23.36 -18.67 22.44
N ALA A 594 -24.41 -18.13 23.06
CA ALA A 594 -24.74 -16.72 22.91
C ALA A 594 -23.75 -15.83 23.67
N GLY A 595 -23.47 -14.65 23.13
CA GLY A 595 -22.57 -13.66 23.71
C GLY A 595 -21.13 -13.70 23.15
N PRO A 596 -20.22 -12.93 23.78
CA PRO A 596 -18.84 -12.78 23.34
C PRO A 596 -18.10 -14.11 23.26
N ALA A 597 -17.10 -14.16 22.38
CA ALA A 597 -16.18 -15.28 22.33
C ALA A 597 -15.31 -15.32 23.60
N PRO A 598 -14.74 -16.49 23.97
CA PRO A 598 -13.86 -16.60 25.13
C PRO A 598 -12.51 -15.90 24.94
N SER A 599 -12.14 -15.53 23.71
CA SER A 599 -10.86 -14.91 23.38
C SER A 599 -11.03 -13.58 22.67
N LEU A 600 -10.07 -12.67 22.84
CA LEU A 600 -10.01 -11.37 22.18
C LEU A 600 -8.65 -11.17 21.48
N LEU A 601 -8.66 -10.84 20.20
CA LEU A 601 -7.49 -10.34 19.49
C LEU A 601 -7.48 -8.81 19.58
N VAL A 602 -6.39 -8.23 20.08
CA VAL A 602 -6.22 -6.80 20.25
C VAL A 602 -5.17 -6.31 19.26
N TYR A 603 -5.58 -5.44 18.33
CA TYR A 603 -4.69 -4.80 17.38
C TYR A 603 -4.03 -3.56 18.01
N GLY A 604 -2.73 -3.63 18.22
CA GLY A 604 -1.92 -2.63 18.93
C GLY A 604 -0.70 -2.14 18.15
N PHE A 605 -0.71 -2.21 16.81
CA PHE A 605 0.43 -1.81 15.96
C PHE A 605 0.07 -0.62 15.06
N TYR A 606 0.40 0.59 15.50
CA TYR A 606 0.07 1.84 14.83
C TYR A 606 1.28 2.60 14.29
N ARG A 607 2.51 2.24 14.70
CA ARG A 607 3.73 2.87 14.20
C ARG A 607 3.77 2.94 12.68
N LEU A 608 4.01 4.15 12.19
CA LEU A 608 4.15 4.49 10.79
C LEU A 608 5.10 5.68 10.65
N ASP A 609 6.40 5.41 10.68
CA ASP A 609 7.45 6.43 10.65
C ASP A 609 8.66 6.01 9.80
N SER A 610 9.57 6.94 9.51
CA SER A 610 10.71 6.68 8.62
C SER A 610 11.73 5.65 9.15
N SER A 611 11.72 5.35 10.46
CA SER A 611 12.63 4.38 11.07
C SER A 611 12.18 2.92 10.91
N SER A 612 10.91 2.68 10.60
CA SER A 612 10.38 1.38 10.15
C SER A 612 10.35 1.25 8.62
N CYS A 613 10.82 2.27 7.88
CA CYS A 613 10.89 2.21 6.43
C CYS A 613 12.11 1.40 5.94
N PRO A 614 11.92 0.42 5.04
CA PRO A 614 13.03 -0.31 4.46
C PRO A 614 13.95 0.59 3.63
N ARG A 615 15.23 0.19 3.57
CA ARG A 615 16.21 0.78 2.66
C ARG A 615 16.42 -0.18 1.51
N GLN A 616 16.20 0.30 0.29
CA GLN A 616 16.38 -0.53 -0.90
C GLN A 616 17.75 -0.28 -1.53
N ASP A 617 18.56 -1.33 -1.73
CA ASP A 617 19.83 -1.19 -2.43
C ASP A 617 19.62 -0.89 -3.93
N LEU A 618 19.92 0.35 -4.31
CA LEU A 618 19.92 0.89 -5.66
C LEU A 618 21.32 1.36 -6.08
N SER A 619 22.38 0.78 -5.49
CA SER A 619 23.78 1.09 -5.80
C SER A 619 24.10 0.93 -7.28
N ALA A 620 23.48 -0.05 -7.96
CA ALA A 620 23.66 -0.28 -9.39
C ALA A 620 23.31 0.95 -10.24
N TRP A 621 22.32 1.75 -9.80
CA TRP A 621 21.90 3.01 -10.43
C TRP A 621 22.59 4.25 -9.84
N SER A 622 23.62 4.07 -9.00
CA SER A 622 24.33 5.14 -8.29
C SER A 622 23.48 5.89 -7.26
N LEU A 623 22.51 5.20 -6.66
CA LEU A 623 21.62 5.77 -5.65
C LEU A 623 21.91 5.29 -4.22
N GLY A 624 22.80 4.32 -4.02
CA GLY A 624 23.04 3.74 -2.69
C GLY A 624 21.77 3.08 -2.15
N SER A 625 21.41 3.33 -0.89
CA SER A 625 20.24 2.68 -0.26
C SER A 625 19.23 3.69 0.28
N PRO A 626 18.45 4.36 -0.61
CA PRO A 626 17.42 5.30 -0.17
C PRO A 626 16.35 4.62 0.67
N VAL A 627 15.72 5.40 1.54
CA VAL A 627 14.55 4.99 2.33
C VAL A 627 13.33 4.92 1.41
N ARG A 628 12.58 3.81 1.50
CA ARG A 628 11.32 3.58 0.77
C ARG A 628 10.18 3.61 1.78
N ALA A 629 9.25 4.56 1.66
CA ALA A 629 8.08 4.62 2.56
C ALA A 629 6.87 4.02 1.85
N LEU A 630 6.99 2.72 1.57
CA LEU A 630 5.93 1.89 1.00
C LEU A 630 5.09 1.38 2.15
N GLN A 631 3.87 1.87 2.30
CA GLN A 631 3.05 1.58 3.46
C GLN A 631 2.82 0.08 3.64
N ASP A 632 2.59 -0.66 2.56
CA ASP A 632 2.36 -2.11 2.62
C ASP A 632 3.59 -2.88 3.15
N GLU A 633 4.81 -2.29 3.07
CA GLU A 633 6.07 -2.85 3.61
C GLU A 633 6.42 -2.31 5.01
N VAL A 634 5.68 -1.31 5.51
CA VAL A 634 5.89 -0.69 6.83
C VAL A 634 4.79 -1.11 7.79
N ASN A 635 3.54 -0.84 7.44
CA ASN A 635 2.35 -1.21 8.21
C ASN A 635 1.09 -1.26 7.33
N ARG A 636 0.64 -2.47 7.01
CA ARG A 636 -0.61 -2.73 6.25
C ARG A 636 -1.89 -2.63 7.10
N PHE A 637 -1.79 -2.47 8.42
CA PHE A 637 -2.93 -2.29 9.35
C PHE A 637 -3.98 -3.41 9.35
N ASP A 638 -3.58 -4.63 9.00
CA ASP A 638 -4.49 -5.78 8.86
C ASP A 638 -3.96 -7.06 9.55
N TYR A 639 -2.93 -6.97 10.40
CA TYR A 639 -2.20 -8.14 10.92
C TYR A 639 -3.03 -9.06 11.83
N VAL A 640 -4.23 -8.66 12.24
CA VAL A 640 -5.24 -9.59 12.79
C VAL A 640 -5.42 -10.79 11.86
N VAL A 641 -5.39 -10.58 10.54
CA VAL A 641 -5.51 -11.63 9.51
C VAL A 641 -4.44 -12.70 9.66
N ASP A 642 -3.20 -12.35 10.02
CA ASP A 642 -2.10 -13.33 10.15
C ASP A 642 -2.20 -14.21 11.39
N HIS A 643 -2.93 -13.75 12.41
CA HIS A 643 -3.12 -14.43 13.69
C HIS A 643 -4.32 -15.38 13.67
N VAL A 644 -5.38 -15.03 12.91
CA VAL A 644 -6.63 -15.82 12.85
C VAL A 644 -6.40 -17.30 12.52
N GLY A 645 -5.41 -17.62 11.68
CA GLY A 645 -5.09 -19.00 11.33
C GLY A 645 -4.81 -19.91 12.54
N GLY A 646 -4.09 -19.41 13.55
CA GLY A 646 -3.78 -20.17 14.77
C GLY A 646 -5.02 -20.48 15.60
N PHE A 647 -5.93 -19.50 15.73
CA PHE A 647 -7.21 -19.65 16.42
C PHE A 647 -8.14 -20.64 15.72
N VAL A 648 -8.26 -20.52 14.38
CA VAL A 648 -9.07 -21.43 13.57
C VAL A 648 -8.55 -22.86 13.67
N ARG A 649 -7.22 -23.06 13.60
CA ARG A 649 -6.61 -24.39 13.73
C ARG A 649 -6.83 -25.01 15.12
N ALA A 650 -6.74 -24.21 16.18
CA ALA A 650 -7.02 -24.64 17.56
C ALA A 650 -8.52 -24.80 17.86
N GLY A 651 -9.41 -24.39 16.95
CA GLY A 651 -10.86 -24.38 17.16
C GLY A 651 -11.31 -23.37 18.21
N VAL A 652 -10.53 -22.32 18.47
CA VAL A 652 -10.79 -21.30 19.47
C VAL A 652 -11.59 -20.15 18.84
N PRO A 653 -12.84 -19.88 19.28
CA PRO A 653 -13.59 -18.72 18.83
C PRO A 653 -13.03 -17.44 19.44
N PHE A 654 -13.16 -16.33 18.73
CA PHE A 654 -12.56 -15.06 19.14
C PHE A 654 -13.37 -13.84 18.69
N ASP A 655 -13.25 -12.77 19.46
CA ASP A 655 -13.63 -11.41 19.11
C ASP A 655 -12.37 -10.61 18.77
N SER A 656 -12.51 -9.38 18.26
CA SER A 656 -11.35 -8.50 18.12
C SER A 656 -11.69 -7.02 18.24
N ALA A 657 -10.67 -6.24 18.60
CA ALA A 657 -10.78 -4.81 18.76
C ALA A 657 -9.44 -4.10 18.58
N GLU A 658 -9.50 -2.82 18.24
CA GLU A 658 -8.36 -1.92 18.39
C GLU A 658 -8.02 -1.68 19.87
N ALA A 659 -6.72 -1.58 20.18
CA ALA A 659 -6.24 -1.29 21.52
C ALA A 659 -6.86 -0.01 22.14
N PRO A 660 -7.00 1.12 21.41
CA PRO A 660 -7.75 2.29 21.90
C PRO A 660 -9.21 2.02 22.32
N ALA A 661 -9.88 0.99 21.80
CA ALA A 661 -11.22 0.59 22.27
C ALA A 661 -11.16 -0.08 23.65
N VAL A 662 -10.10 -0.82 23.93
CA VAL A 662 -9.82 -1.39 25.25
C VAL A 662 -9.47 -0.27 26.24
N GLU A 663 -8.59 0.66 25.85
CA GLU A 663 -8.12 1.76 26.71
C GLU A 663 -9.24 2.60 27.31
N VAL A 664 -10.23 2.96 26.48
CA VAL A 664 -11.37 3.80 26.90
C VAL A 664 -12.52 3.01 27.51
N GLY A 665 -12.42 1.67 27.54
CA GLY A 665 -13.44 0.78 28.10
C GLY A 665 -14.62 0.48 27.18
N ASP A 666 -14.50 0.74 25.87
CA ASP A 666 -15.48 0.28 24.87
C ASP A 666 -15.49 -1.26 24.77
N VAL A 667 -14.38 -1.92 25.15
CA VAL A 667 -14.24 -3.36 25.32
C VAL A 667 -13.74 -3.68 26.73
N ALA A 668 -14.52 -4.46 27.50
CA ALA A 668 -14.15 -4.86 28.85
C ALA A 668 -13.39 -6.21 28.84
N LEU A 669 -12.11 -6.19 29.24
CA LEU A 669 -11.26 -7.40 29.23
C LEU A 669 -11.77 -8.52 30.14
N ALA A 670 -12.48 -8.19 31.23
CA ALA A 670 -12.93 -9.15 32.24
C ALA A 670 -13.76 -10.33 31.69
N GLY A 671 -14.43 -10.13 30.54
CA GLY A 671 -15.24 -11.15 29.86
C GLY A 671 -14.45 -12.22 29.11
N TYR A 672 -13.17 -11.99 28.84
CA TYR A 672 -12.33 -12.89 28.04
C TYR A 672 -11.43 -13.76 28.93
N ALA A 673 -11.26 -15.02 28.53
CA ALA A 673 -10.34 -15.98 29.13
C ALA A 673 -8.93 -15.87 28.53
N ALA A 674 -8.83 -15.53 27.24
CA ALA A 674 -7.54 -15.31 26.57
C ALA A 674 -7.53 -14.00 25.78
N ILE A 675 -6.35 -13.39 25.69
CA ILE A 675 -6.09 -12.20 24.89
C ILE A 675 -4.84 -12.46 24.06
N ASP A 676 -4.90 -12.14 22.77
CA ASP A 676 -3.74 -12.06 21.88
C ASP A 676 -3.51 -10.60 21.49
N TRP A 677 -2.38 -10.04 21.91
CA TRP A 677 -2.04 -8.62 21.76
C TRP A 677 -0.94 -8.46 20.71
N ILE A 678 -1.33 -7.88 19.57
CA ILE A 678 -0.54 -7.81 18.34
C ILE A 678 0.15 -6.45 18.27
N LEU A 679 1.48 -6.43 18.37
CA LEU A 679 2.26 -5.20 18.48
C LEU A 679 3.13 -4.91 17.25
N GLY A 680 3.37 -5.86 16.34
CA GLY A 680 4.22 -5.58 15.17
C GLY A 680 5.59 -5.00 15.56
N GLU A 681 5.94 -3.83 15.01
CA GLU A 681 7.11 -3.03 15.42
C GLU A 681 6.76 -1.83 16.31
N GLU A 682 5.63 -1.86 17.02
CA GLU A 682 5.28 -0.80 17.97
C GLU A 682 6.43 -0.57 18.96
N SER A 683 6.74 0.70 19.26
CA SER A 683 7.92 1.07 20.04
C SER A 683 7.66 2.39 20.79
N THR A 684 8.72 3.04 21.27
CA THR A 684 8.66 4.10 22.29
C THR A 684 7.79 5.31 21.95
N MET A 685 7.62 5.69 20.68
CA MET A 685 6.80 6.86 20.33
C MET A 685 5.30 6.62 20.53
N ASP A 686 4.83 5.42 20.19
CA ASP A 686 3.42 5.04 20.26
C ASP A 686 3.11 4.21 21.51
N SER A 687 4.15 3.71 22.19
CA SER A 687 4.13 2.79 23.35
C SER A 687 3.55 1.42 23.01
N THR A 688 4.29 0.36 23.33
CA THR A 688 3.85 -1.04 23.17
C THR A 688 2.69 -1.38 24.11
N PHE A 689 2.78 -0.94 25.37
CA PHE A 689 1.66 -0.89 26.30
C PHE A 689 1.64 0.46 27.00
N SER A 690 0.56 1.21 26.80
CA SER A 690 0.32 2.44 27.56
C SER A 690 0.14 2.13 29.05
N ALA A 691 0.38 3.12 29.90
CA ALA A 691 0.19 2.97 31.35
C ALA A 691 -1.25 2.54 31.71
N THR A 692 -2.25 2.90 30.89
CA THR A 692 -3.64 2.47 31.07
C THR A 692 -3.82 1.01 30.65
N GLU A 693 -3.25 0.59 29.53
CA GLU A 693 -3.31 -0.79 29.06
C GLU A 693 -2.63 -1.74 30.04
N GLN A 694 -1.46 -1.38 30.57
CA GLN A 694 -0.78 -2.18 31.60
C GLN A 694 -1.64 -2.39 32.85
N GLN A 695 -2.40 -1.36 33.28
CA GLN A 695 -3.31 -1.46 34.42
C GLN A 695 -4.51 -2.35 34.12
N LEU A 696 -5.09 -2.23 32.92
CA LEU A 696 -6.22 -3.06 32.47
C LEU A 696 -5.82 -4.53 32.36
N VAL A 697 -4.69 -4.81 31.71
CA VAL A 697 -4.13 -6.16 31.57
C VAL A 697 -3.76 -6.74 32.94
N THR A 698 -3.09 -5.97 33.80
CA THR A 698 -2.76 -6.42 35.17
C THR A 698 -4.01 -6.78 35.98
N SER A 699 -5.05 -5.95 35.89
CA SER A 699 -6.32 -6.20 36.60
C SER A 699 -7.02 -7.44 36.07
N TRP A 700 -7.00 -7.64 34.76
CA TRP A 700 -7.60 -8.80 34.10
C TRP A 700 -6.85 -10.10 34.47
N LEU A 701 -5.52 -10.12 34.41
CA LEU A 701 -4.69 -11.26 34.83
C LEU A 701 -4.98 -11.66 36.30
N GLY A 702 -5.23 -10.68 37.17
CA GLY A 702 -5.58 -10.89 38.57
C GLY A 702 -6.90 -11.62 38.82
N LEU A 703 -7.75 -11.83 37.80
CA LEU A 703 -8.97 -12.64 37.90
C LEU A 703 -8.69 -14.15 37.95
N GLY A 704 -7.49 -14.57 37.53
CA GLY A 704 -7.10 -15.97 37.44
C GLY A 704 -7.71 -16.73 36.25
N GLY A 705 -7.09 -17.84 35.87
CA GLY A 705 -7.41 -18.62 34.67
C GLY A 705 -7.35 -17.78 33.39
N ARG A 706 -6.37 -16.88 33.26
CA ARG A 706 -6.19 -15.99 32.10
C ARG A 706 -4.95 -16.34 31.30
N VAL A 707 -5.02 -16.16 29.98
CA VAL A 707 -3.92 -16.44 29.04
C VAL A 707 -3.65 -15.20 28.19
N LEU A 708 -2.50 -14.57 28.39
CA LEU A 708 -2.03 -13.47 27.55
C LEU A 708 -1.02 -14.00 26.54
N VAL A 709 -1.27 -13.78 25.26
CA VAL A 709 -0.27 -13.88 24.19
C VAL A 709 0.09 -12.45 23.80
N THR A 710 1.38 -12.12 23.75
CA THR A 710 1.88 -10.83 23.29
C THR A 710 2.99 -11.09 22.29
N SER A 711 2.94 -10.44 21.12
CA SER A 711 3.99 -10.55 20.11
C SER A 711 4.30 -9.22 19.46
N GLY A 712 5.58 -8.85 19.48
CA GLY A 712 6.11 -7.69 18.78
C GLY A 712 7.62 -7.61 18.87
N ALA A 713 8.22 -6.94 17.91
CA ALA A 713 9.57 -6.40 18.04
C ALA A 713 9.54 -5.21 19.02
N GLU A 714 10.70 -4.84 19.56
CA GLU A 714 10.85 -3.63 20.42
C GLU A 714 10.03 -3.60 21.73
N LEU A 715 9.33 -4.68 22.09
CA LEU A 715 8.49 -4.77 23.29
C LEU A 715 9.27 -4.42 24.57
N LEU A 716 10.43 -5.02 24.78
CA LEU A 716 11.26 -4.79 25.96
C LEU A 716 12.25 -3.64 25.76
N TRP A 717 12.56 -3.29 24.52
CA TRP A 717 13.20 -2.00 24.25
C TRP A 717 12.34 -0.86 24.81
N ASP A 718 11.04 -0.87 24.52
CA ASP A 718 10.09 0.10 25.03
C ASP A 718 9.87 -0.05 26.54
N LEU A 719 9.47 -1.23 27.02
CA LEU A 719 9.06 -1.39 28.43
C LEU A 719 10.21 -1.37 29.45
N GLU A 720 11.43 -1.75 29.08
CA GLU A 720 12.55 -1.83 30.04
C GLU A 720 13.76 -0.97 29.64
N ALA A 721 14.20 -1.01 28.37
CA ALA A 721 15.40 -0.26 27.99
C ALA A 721 15.16 1.26 27.94
N LYS A 722 13.95 1.67 27.58
CA LYS A 722 13.48 3.07 27.53
C LYS A 722 12.38 3.39 28.53
N GLY A 723 11.72 2.36 29.05
CA GLY A 723 10.55 2.48 29.90
C GLY A 723 10.83 3.02 31.30
N SER A 724 9.74 3.30 32.00
CA SER A 724 9.71 3.69 33.40
C SER A 724 9.86 2.49 34.34
N GLU A 725 10.01 2.75 35.64
CA GLU A 725 10.00 1.69 36.65
C GLU A 725 8.68 0.87 36.65
N ALA A 726 7.56 1.50 36.27
CA ALA A 726 6.27 0.82 36.16
C ALA A 726 6.23 -0.14 34.96
N ASP A 727 6.78 0.31 33.82
CA ASP A 727 6.86 -0.48 32.59
C ASP A 727 7.77 -1.71 32.81
N THR A 728 8.92 -1.50 33.45
CA THR A 728 9.84 -2.59 33.82
C THR A 728 9.18 -3.58 34.77
N ALA A 729 8.44 -3.10 35.78
CA ALA A 729 7.72 -3.97 36.69
C ALA A 729 6.61 -4.76 35.98
N PHE A 730 5.92 -4.16 35.02
CA PHE A 730 4.92 -4.86 34.19
C PHE A 730 5.58 -5.98 33.38
N ALA A 731 6.66 -5.68 32.65
CA ALA A 731 7.41 -6.69 31.89
C ALA A 731 7.90 -7.84 32.78
N HIS A 732 8.52 -7.53 33.91
CA HIS A 732 9.13 -8.53 34.79
C HIS A 732 8.09 -9.38 35.52
N GLU A 733 7.05 -8.75 36.07
CA GLU A 733 6.11 -9.41 36.99
C GLU A 733 4.84 -9.93 36.32
N ARG A 734 4.48 -9.45 35.12
CA ARG A 734 3.29 -9.89 34.38
C ARG A 734 3.64 -10.72 33.15
N LEU A 735 4.66 -10.30 32.40
CA LEU A 735 5.10 -10.99 31.18
C LEU A 735 6.21 -12.02 31.42
N GLY A 736 6.87 -11.98 32.59
CA GLY A 736 7.97 -12.88 32.93
C GLY A 736 9.23 -12.67 32.08
N ALA A 737 9.38 -11.50 31.48
CA ALA A 737 10.39 -11.19 30.48
C ALA A 737 11.25 -9.99 30.91
N GLY A 738 12.56 -10.08 30.67
CA GLY A 738 13.51 -8.98 30.84
C GLY A 738 14.30 -8.71 29.56
N TYR A 739 14.81 -7.49 29.40
CA TYR A 739 15.50 -7.05 28.20
C TYR A 739 16.91 -7.66 28.12
N GLY A 740 17.12 -8.55 27.16
CA GLY A 740 18.42 -9.15 26.89
C GLY A 740 19.26 -8.34 25.91
N ALA A 741 18.71 -8.06 24.73
CA ALA A 741 19.35 -7.25 23.68
C ALA A 741 18.33 -6.79 22.63
N ASP A 742 18.66 -5.68 21.95
CA ASP A 742 17.84 -5.03 20.89
C ASP A 742 17.70 -5.87 19.62
N THR A 743 18.63 -6.81 19.40
CA THR A 743 18.61 -7.70 18.23
C THR A 743 19.47 -8.94 18.45
N ALA A 744 19.01 -10.08 17.94
CA ALA A 744 19.78 -11.31 17.88
C ALA A 744 20.80 -11.35 16.72
N ASN A 745 20.77 -10.41 15.78
CA ASN A 745 21.56 -10.43 14.53
C ASN A 745 21.39 -11.74 13.71
N THR A 746 20.18 -12.30 13.71
CA THR A 746 19.78 -13.42 12.86
C THR A 746 18.31 -13.27 12.48
N TRP A 747 17.92 -13.94 11.40
CA TRP A 747 16.53 -14.04 10.96
C TRP A 747 15.90 -15.37 11.32
N GLY A 748 16.67 -16.36 11.80
CA GLY A 748 16.13 -17.68 12.11
C GLY A 748 15.66 -17.82 13.56
N VAL A 749 14.51 -18.47 13.74
CA VAL A 749 13.98 -18.87 15.05
C VAL A 749 13.54 -20.33 15.04
N VAL A 750 13.74 -21.01 16.17
CA VAL A 750 13.48 -22.44 16.32
C VAL A 750 12.61 -22.67 17.55
N PRO A 751 11.43 -23.32 17.41
CA PRO A 751 10.62 -23.70 18.56
C PRO A 751 11.37 -24.63 19.52
N THR A 752 11.29 -24.34 20.82
CA THR A 752 11.96 -25.09 21.89
C THR A 752 11.00 -25.37 23.05
N GLY A 753 11.53 -25.96 24.14
CA GLY A 753 10.72 -26.29 25.32
C GLY A 753 9.57 -27.25 24.99
N VAL A 754 8.35 -26.87 25.39
CA VAL A 754 7.12 -27.65 25.16
C VAL A 754 6.75 -27.76 23.67
N PHE A 755 7.27 -26.87 22.81
CA PHE A 755 7.01 -26.86 21.38
C PHE A 755 8.18 -27.41 20.55
N ALA A 756 9.13 -28.07 21.19
CA ALA A 756 10.22 -28.75 20.50
C ALA A 756 9.66 -29.80 19.53
N GLY A 757 9.94 -29.63 18.23
CA GLY A 757 9.46 -30.50 17.15
C GLY A 757 8.57 -29.80 16.14
N LEU A 758 8.07 -28.60 16.43
CA LEU A 758 7.46 -27.74 15.41
C LEU A 758 8.51 -27.24 14.39
N PRO A 759 8.11 -26.90 13.16
CA PRO A 759 9.04 -26.41 12.14
C PRO A 759 9.76 -25.13 12.57
N ALA A 760 11.04 -25.01 12.20
CA ALA A 760 11.77 -23.76 12.30
C ALA A 760 11.15 -22.70 11.37
N MET A 761 11.33 -21.44 11.73
CA MET A 761 10.79 -20.29 11.00
C MET A 761 11.87 -19.24 10.75
N SER A 762 11.58 -18.35 9.82
CA SER A 762 12.35 -17.14 9.57
C SER A 762 11.50 -15.91 9.89
N ILE A 763 12.11 -14.95 10.58
CA ILE A 763 11.64 -13.58 10.71
C ILE A 763 11.78 -12.90 9.36
N ASP A 764 10.78 -12.11 8.96
CA ASP A 764 10.78 -11.36 7.71
C ASP A 764 11.90 -10.32 7.68
N ASP A 765 12.82 -10.48 6.73
CA ASP A 765 13.94 -9.58 6.47
C ASP A 765 13.60 -8.50 5.42
N GLY A 766 12.33 -8.41 5.03
CA GLY A 766 11.81 -7.55 3.96
C GLY A 766 11.53 -8.30 2.65
N ALA A 767 11.74 -9.61 2.60
CA ALA A 767 11.44 -10.45 1.44
C ALA A 767 10.23 -11.38 1.63
N GLY A 768 9.66 -11.47 2.83
CA GLY A 768 8.59 -12.40 3.17
C GLY A 768 7.16 -11.88 2.90
N GLY A 769 7.01 -10.60 2.56
CA GLY A 769 5.72 -10.00 2.17
C GLY A 769 4.88 -9.49 3.35
N THR A 770 5.46 -9.30 4.54
CA THR A 770 4.89 -8.45 5.59
C THR A 770 5.69 -7.16 5.72
N PHE A 771 6.50 -7.02 6.76
CA PHE A 771 7.38 -5.89 7.00
C PHE A 771 8.72 -6.39 7.48
N ARG A 772 9.78 -5.65 7.15
CA ARG A 772 11.11 -5.98 7.64
C ARG A 772 11.18 -5.75 9.14
N VAL A 773 11.51 -6.79 9.91
CA VAL A 773 11.70 -6.66 11.36
C VAL A 773 13.11 -6.14 11.65
N PHE A 774 13.27 -4.88 12.05
CA PHE A 774 14.60 -4.31 12.23
C PHE A 774 15.28 -4.77 13.54
N TYR A 775 14.49 -4.89 14.61
CA TYR A 775 15.00 -5.02 15.97
C TYR A 775 14.13 -5.98 16.80
N ALA A 776 14.23 -7.27 16.47
CA ALA A 776 13.60 -8.31 17.25
C ALA A 776 14.31 -8.49 18.60
N ASP A 777 13.59 -8.29 19.71
CA ASP A 777 14.15 -8.35 21.05
C ASP A 777 14.65 -9.75 21.41
N VAL A 778 15.81 -9.81 22.07
CA VAL A 778 16.26 -11.00 22.79
C VAL A 778 15.71 -10.94 24.20
N LEU A 779 14.88 -11.91 24.56
CA LEU A 779 14.22 -11.98 25.86
C LEU A 779 15.09 -12.71 26.88
N ALA A 780 15.21 -12.13 28.07
CA ALA A 780 15.77 -12.74 29.25
C ALA A 780 14.63 -13.34 30.11
N PRO A 781 14.64 -14.66 30.40
CA PRO A 781 13.59 -15.28 31.22
C PRO A 781 13.68 -14.82 32.69
N LEU A 782 12.57 -14.35 33.24
CA LEU A 782 12.42 -13.93 34.63
C LEU A 782 11.25 -14.65 35.32
N GLY A 783 11.19 -14.61 36.65
CA GLY A 783 10.06 -15.16 37.40
C GLY A 783 9.83 -16.67 37.29
N GLY A 784 10.74 -17.42 36.66
CA GLY A 784 10.55 -18.85 36.35
C GLY A 784 10.03 -19.10 34.94
N ALA A 785 9.95 -18.08 34.09
CA ALA A 785 9.65 -18.23 32.67
C ALA A 785 10.65 -19.16 31.96
N THR A 786 10.18 -19.86 30.94
CA THR A 786 10.96 -20.80 30.14
C THR A 786 10.95 -20.41 28.67
N ALA A 787 12.06 -20.63 27.96
CA ALA A 787 12.12 -20.39 26.53
C ALA A 787 11.26 -21.42 25.77
N ILE A 788 10.50 -20.92 24.81
CA ILE A 788 9.65 -21.70 23.89
C ILE A 788 9.97 -21.45 22.42
N LEU A 789 10.76 -20.42 22.14
CA LEU A 789 11.27 -20.07 20.83
C LEU A 789 12.66 -19.46 21.04
N ASP A 790 13.68 -20.00 20.40
CA ASP A 790 15.06 -19.51 20.50
C ASP A 790 15.55 -19.02 19.14
N TYR A 791 16.43 -18.01 19.16
CA TYR A 791 17.17 -17.61 17.95
C TYR A 791 18.13 -18.71 17.52
N ASP A 792 18.16 -19.00 16.22
CA ASP A 792 18.90 -20.14 15.64
C ASP A 792 20.43 -20.05 15.82
N ASN A 793 20.95 -18.84 16.05
CA ASN A 793 22.36 -18.57 16.30
C ASN A 793 22.76 -18.69 17.79
N GLY A 794 21.81 -19.01 18.67
CA GLY A 794 22.03 -19.14 20.10
C GLY A 794 22.12 -17.81 20.87
N ALA A 795 21.62 -16.71 20.31
CA ALA A 795 21.61 -15.40 20.98
C ALA A 795 20.72 -15.37 22.24
N GLY A 796 19.72 -16.25 22.34
CA GLY A 796 18.81 -16.34 23.46
C GLY A 796 17.38 -16.63 23.01
N ALA A 797 16.42 -16.35 23.90
CA ALA A 797 15.01 -16.60 23.65
C ALA A 797 14.41 -15.48 22.77
N ALA A 798 13.66 -15.88 21.76
CA ALA A 798 12.73 -15.04 20.99
C ALA A 798 11.29 -15.15 21.54
N GLY A 799 11.00 -16.16 22.36
CA GLY A 799 9.70 -16.37 22.99
C GLY A 799 9.78 -17.05 24.34
N LEU A 800 8.96 -16.62 25.28
CA LEU A 800 8.91 -17.10 26.66
C LEU A 800 7.51 -17.59 27.04
N TRP A 801 7.46 -18.64 27.85
CA TRP A 801 6.28 -19.11 28.56
C TRP A 801 6.44 -18.83 30.06
N PHE A 802 5.52 -18.08 30.64
CA PHE A 802 5.52 -17.70 32.05
C PHE A 802 4.22 -18.10 32.73
N GLU A 803 4.35 -18.88 33.81
CA GLU A 803 3.24 -19.22 34.70
C GLU A 803 3.24 -18.27 35.91
N GLY A 804 2.32 -17.31 35.87
CA GLY A 804 2.05 -16.41 36.99
C GLY A 804 1.21 -17.07 38.08
N ALA A 805 0.79 -16.27 39.06
CA ALA A 805 -0.08 -16.74 40.13
C ALA A 805 -1.54 -16.90 39.65
N GLY A 806 -1.78 -17.94 38.85
CA GLY A 806 -3.08 -18.27 38.29
C GLY A 806 -3.35 -17.68 36.90
N TRP A 807 -2.34 -17.24 36.16
CA TRP A 807 -2.45 -16.86 34.76
C TRP A 807 -1.20 -17.33 34.00
N THR A 808 -1.32 -17.40 32.68
CA THR A 808 -0.22 -17.72 31.78
C THR A 808 0.06 -16.51 30.89
N ALA A 809 1.32 -16.16 30.72
CA ALA A 809 1.77 -15.17 29.74
C ALA A 809 2.73 -15.82 28.76
N VAL A 810 2.47 -15.63 27.47
CA VAL A 810 3.30 -16.10 26.36
C VAL A 810 3.78 -14.88 25.60
N THR A 811 5.07 -14.57 25.74
CA THR A 811 5.65 -13.31 25.27
C THR A 811 6.65 -13.59 24.17
N PHE A 812 6.41 -13.06 22.98
CA PHE A 812 7.34 -13.11 21.85
C PHE A 812 8.00 -11.74 21.65
N GLY A 813 9.33 -11.71 21.58
CA GLY A 813 10.14 -10.55 21.19
C GLY A 813 10.27 -10.40 19.66
N VAL A 814 9.51 -11.22 18.94
CA VAL A 814 9.32 -11.19 17.49
C VAL A 814 7.83 -11.01 17.20
N PRO A 815 7.45 -10.24 16.17
CA PRO A 815 6.07 -10.21 15.69
C PRO A 815 5.72 -11.58 15.10
N LEU A 816 4.61 -12.17 15.52
CA LEU A 816 4.18 -13.47 14.99
C LEU A 816 3.82 -13.33 13.52
N GLU A 817 3.11 -12.26 13.14
CA GLU A 817 2.73 -11.92 11.77
C GLU A 817 3.92 -11.85 10.80
N ALA A 818 5.12 -11.59 11.29
CA ALA A 818 6.35 -11.55 10.50
C ALA A 818 7.14 -12.87 10.49
N LEU A 819 6.57 -13.98 10.99
CA LEU A 819 7.17 -15.31 10.92
C LEU A 819 6.71 -16.09 9.69
N HIS A 820 7.69 -16.69 9.01
CA HIS A 820 7.52 -17.48 7.78
C HIS A 820 8.09 -18.90 7.92
N PRO A 821 7.51 -19.91 7.23
CA PRO A 821 6.30 -19.82 6.41
C PRO A 821 5.04 -19.66 7.28
N ALA A 822 3.99 -19.06 6.73
CA ALA A 822 2.71 -18.83 7.42
C ALA A 822 2.08 -20.10 8.03
N SER A 823 2.32 -21.27 7.43
CA SER A 823 1.88 -22.55 7.97
C SER A 823 2.55 -22.90 9.30
N ALA A 824 3.85 -22.64 9.45
CA ALA A 824 4.60 -22.89 10.69
C ALA A 824 4.22 -21.90 11.79
N ARG A 825 4.01 -20.62 11.42
CA ARG A 825 3.44 -19.60 12.33
C ARG A 825 2.08 -20.04 12.88
N THR A 826 1.20 -20.49 11.99
CA THR A 826 -0.13 -20.98 12.35
C THR A 826 -0.05 -22.18 13.29
N GLU A 827 0.88 -23.10 13.06
CA GLU A 827 1.12 -24.25 13.94
C GLU A 827 1.64 -23.84 15.33
N LEU A 828 2.56 -22.87 15.40
CA LEU A 828 3.05 -22.35 16.67
C LEU A 828 1.93 -21.71 17.50
N LEU A 829 1.17 -20.79 16.92
CA LEU A 829 0.09 -20.11 17.65
C LEU A 829 -1.02 -21.09 18.07
N SER A 830 -1.38 -22.05 17.21
CA SER A 830 -2.32 -23.12 17.57
C SER A 830 -1.82 -23.92 18.78
N ALA A 831 -0.56 -24.36 18.76
CA ALA A 831 0.05 -25.13 19.85
C ALA A 831 0.10 -24.34 21.16
N VAL A 832 0.36 -23.02 21.09
CA VAL A 832 0.31 -22.12 22.26
C VAL A 832 -1.09 -22.09 22.87
N LEU A 833 -2.13 -21.91 22.04
CA LEU A 833 -3.52 -21.84 22.52
C LEU A 833 -3.98 -23.19 23.11
N GLU A 834 -3.58 -24.30 22.50
CA GLU A 834 -3.88 -25.65 22.97
C GLU A 834 -3.19 -25.98 24.31
N GLU A 835 -1.88 -25.70 24.42
CA GLU A 835 -1.11 -25.93 25.64
C GLU A 835 -1.64 -25.06 26.80
N ALA A 836 -2.07 -23.83 26.50
CA ALA A 836 -2.65 -22.92 27.49
C ALA A 836 -4.10 -23.28 27.85
N ALA A 837 -4.65 -24.35 27.26
CA ALA A 837 -6.01 -24.83 27.45
C ALA A 837 -7.08 -23.75 27.23
N VAL A 838 -6.88 -22.91 26.20
CA VAL A 838 -7.83 -21.86 25.83
C VAL A 838 -9.15 -22.52 25.39
N PRO A 839 -10.33 -22.02 25.84
CA PRO A 839 -11.61 -22.67 25.52
C PRO A 839 -11.89 -22.75 24.01
N ALA A 840 -11.95 -23.97 23.49
CA ALA A 840 -12.26 -24.27 22.09
C ALA A 840 -13.72 -24.74 21.88
N ILE A 841 -14.16 -24.71 20.63
CA ILE A 841 -15.42 -25.31 20.18
C ILE A 841 -15.35 -26.84 20.41
N PRO A 842 -16.40 -27.48 20.96
CA PRO A 842 -16.40 -28.93 21.15
C PRO A 842 -16.18 -29.70 19.85
N ALA A 843 -15.41 -30.80 19.90
CA ALA A 843 -15.08 -31.62 18.73
C ALA A 843 -16.28 -32.21 17.95
N GLY A 844 -17.48 -32.21 18.54
CA GLY A 844 -18.74 -32.59 17.87
C GLY A 844 -19.46 -31.44 17.15
N GLY A 845 -18.83 -30.26 17.04
CA GLY A 845 -19.47 -29.03 16.61
C GLY A 845 -20.50 -28.54 17.63
N CYS A 846 -21.33 -27.57 17.22
CA CYS A 846 -22.31 -26.98 18.13
C CYS A 846 -23.50 -27.87 18.49
N GLY A 847 -23.56 -29.10 17.97
CA GLY A 847 -24.65 -30.05 18.20
C GLY A 847 -26.00 -29.51 17.71
N THR A 848 -26.62 -30.12 16.71
CA THR A 848 -28.02 -29.83 16.42
C THR A 848 -28.83 -30.26 17.64
N SER A 849 -29.46 -29.33 18.35
CA SER A 849 -30.51 -29.70 19.31
C SER A 849 -31.54 -30.52 18.56
N GLY A 850 -31.67 -31.79 18.94
CA GLY A 850 -32.45 -32.77 18.20
C GLY A 850 -33.91 -32.37 18.03
N GLU A 851 -34.32 -32.23 16.78
CA GLU A 851 -35.57 -32.81 16.31
C GLU A 851 -35.23 -33.70 15.12
N ASP A 852 -35.27 -35.01 15.38
CA ASP A 852 -35.37 -36.07 14.38
C ASP A 852 -36.61 -35.81 13.52
N THR A 853 -36.43 -35.15 12.39
CA THR A 853 -37.31 -35.33 11.24
C THR A 853 -36.48 -36.07 10.21
N GLY A 854 -36.98 -37.23 9.81
CA GLY A 854 -36.23 -38.27 9.10
C GLY A 854 -35.59 -37.84 7.78
N PRO A 855 -34.93 -38.78 7.09
CA PRO A 855 -34.00 -38.47 6.02
C PRO A 855 -34.69 -37.63 4.93
N PRO A 856 -34.08 -36.52 4.48
CA PRO A 856 -34.62 -35.74 3.38
C PRO A 856 -34.60 -36.61 2.13
N ALA A 857 -35.76 -36.74 1.50
CA ALA A 857 -35.89 -37.30 0.17
C ALA A 857 -35.17 -36.38 -0.83
N ASP A 858 -34.46 -37.00 -1.77
CA ASP A 858 -33.88 -36.37 -2.95
C ASP A 858 -34.88 -35.39 -3.60
N VAL A 859 -34.47 -34.13 -3.75
CA VAL A 859 -35.05 -33.19 -4.71
C VAL A 859 -33.94 -32.37 -5.35
N ASP A 860 -33.50 -32.93 -6.49
CA ASP A 860 -33.19 -32.31 -7.77
C ASP A 860 -33.18 -30.77 -7.84
N ALA A 861 -32.09 -30.26 -8.40
CA ALA A 861 -31.90 -28.88 -8.77
C ALA A 861 -32.77 -28.52 -9.99
N GLY A 862 -33.62 -27.51 -9.86
CA GLY A 862 -34.30 -26.96 -11.04
C GLY A 862 -35.36 -25.91 -10.74
N SER A 863 -35.16 -24.74 -11.35
CA SER A 863 -36.18 -23.76 -11.73
C SER A 863 -36.70 -22.79 -10.67
N THR A 864 -36.26 -21.53 -10.83
CA THR A 864 -37.05 -20.28 -10.87
C THR A 864 -38.54 -20.37 -10.55
N ASP A 865 -39.04 -19.54 -9.62
CA ASP A 865 -39.86 -18.38 -10.00
C ASP A 865 -40.06 -17.37 -8.85
N THR A 866 -40.23 -16.14 -9.33
CA THR A 866 -40.61 -14.87 -8.74
C THR A 866 -41.96 -14.86 -8.03
N SER A 867 -42.12 -13.97 -7.04
CA SER A 867 -43.45 -13.44 -6.68
C SER A 867 -43.36 -12.04 -6.06
N ALA A 868 -43.78 -11.04 -6.84
CA ALA A 868 -44.37 -9.79 -6.34
C ALA A 868 -45.90 -9.99 -6.15
N PRO A 869 -46.58 -9.20 -5.30
CA PRO A 869 -47.93 -9.50 -4.83
C PRO A 869 -49.05 -9.02 -5.78
N ALA A 870 -50.20 -9.68 -5.63
CA ALA A 870 -51.40 -9.64 -6.47
C ALA A 870 -52.23 -8.34 -6.38
N ASP A 871 -52.97 -8.01 -7.46
CA ASP A 871 -54.45 -8.10 -7.42
C ASP A 871 -55.17 -7.95 -8.79
N THR A 872 -56.02 -8.95 -9.07
CA THR A 872 -57.33 -8.95 -9.77
C THR A 872 -57.49 -8.44 -11.23
N VAL A 873 -57.97 -9.29 -12.16
CA VAL A 873 -59.39 -9.52 -12.55
C VAL A 873 -59.50 -10.35 -13.85
N ALA A 874 -60.23 -11.47 -13.75
CA ALA A 874 -61.09 -12.18 -14.73
C ALA A 874 -60.67 -12.50 -16.18
N GLY A 875 -60.87 -13.77 -16.57
CA GLY A 875 -61.48 -14.11 -17.87
C GLY A 875 -60.88 -15.30 -18.63
N ASP A 876 -61.42 -16.49 -18.37
CA ASP A 876 -61.75 -17.57 -19.31
C ASP A 876 -60.76 -18.05 -20.40
N ALA A 877 -60.31 -19.30 -20.19
CA ALA A 877 -60.66 -20.50 -20.99
C ALA A 877 -59.78 -20.95 -22.19
N ILE A 878 -59.42 -22.25 -22.12
CA ILE A 878 -59.22 -23.25 -23.21
C ILE A 878 -57.91 -23.12 -24.02
N ALA A 879 -57.17 -24.16 -24.44
CA ALA A 879 -56.99 -25.58 -24.12
C ALA A 879 -55.82 -26.12 -24.99
N ALA A 880 -55.19 -27.21 -24.53
CA ALA A 880 -54.49 -28.25 -25.33
C ALA A 880 -53.24 -27.80 -26.12
N ASP A 881 -52.21 -28.60 -26.41
CA ASP A 881 -52.05 -30.05 -26.38
C ASP A 881 -50.55 -30.40 -26.47
N THR A 882 -50.19 -31.52 -25.82
CA THR A 882 -49.22 -32.56 -26.21
C THR A 882 -47.76 -32.29 -26.68
N ALA A 883 -46.88 -33.00 -25.96
CA ALA A 883 -45.99 -34.07 -26.45
C ALA A 883 -44.47 -33.80 -26.54
N ALA A 884 -43.76 -34.45 -25.60
CA ALA A 884 -42.42 -35.03 -25.73
C ALA A 884 -42.39 -36.16 -26.79
N PRO A 885 -41.26 -36.79 -27.19
CA PRO A 885 -40.29 -37.52 -26.33
C PRO A 885 -38.79 -37.20 -26.65
N ALA A 886 -37.85 -37.28 -25.70
CA ALA A 886 -37.10 -38.44 -25.18
C ALA A 886 -36.07 -39.08 -26.14
N ASP A 887 -34.79 -39.08 -25.72
CA ASP A 887 -33.81 -40.19 -25.75
C ASP A 887 -32.41 -39.65 -25.34
N THR A 888 -31.88 -39.94 -24.14
CA THR A 888 -31.17 -41.14 -23.63
C THR A 888 -29.73 -41.38 -24.12
N VAL A 889 -28.79 -41.20 -23.16
CA VAL A 889 -27.73 -42.16 -22.73
C VAL A 889 -26.40 -42.24 -23.51
N THR A 890 -25.28 -41.84 -22.88
CA THR A 890 -24.21 -42.74 -22.37
C THR A 890 -22.97 -41.97 -21.88
N THR A 891 -22.51 -42.29 -20.68
CA THR A 891 -21.13 -42.11 -20.17
C THR A 891 -20.28 -43.34 -20.51
N PRO A 892 -18.95 -43.24 -20.42
CA PRO A 892 -18.23 -44.21 -19.60
C PRO A 892 -17.07 -43.64 -18.75
N ASP A 893 -16.78 -44.40 -17.71
CA ASP A 893 -15.84 -44.24 -16.60
C ASP A 893 -14.33 -44.43 -16.93
N VAL A 894 -13.52 -43.69 -16.14
CA VAL A 894 -12.31 -44.05 -15.38
C VAL A 894 -11.08 -44.68 -16.07
N ILE A 895 -9.92 -44.01 -15.93
CA ILE A 895 -8.62 -44.64 -15.61
C ILE A 895 -7.83 -43.76 -14.61
N VAL A 896 -7.38 -44.40 -13.53
CA VAL A 896 -6.46 -43.90 -12.49
C VAL A 896 -5.00 -44.14 -12.92
N GLY A 897 -4.10 -43.19 -12.66
CA GLY A 897 -2.65 -43.39 -12.76
C GLY A 897 -1.87 -42.38 -11.91
N GLU A 898 -1.12 -42.88 -10.93
CA GLU A 898 -0.23 -42.12 -10.04
C GLU A 898 1.18 -41.89 -10.64
N VAL A 899 1.87 -40.90 -10.03
CA VAL A 899 3.32 -40.65 -9.87
C VAL A 899 4.07 -39.93 -11.01
N SER A 900 4.53 -38.69 -10.76
CA SER A 900 5.95 -38.40 -10.43
C SER A 900 6.27 -36.91 -10.25
N ASP A 901 7.09 -36.64 -9.24
CA ASP A 901 7.71 -35.37 -8.83
C ASP A 901 8.20 -34.47 -9.97
N GLY A 902 7.92 -33.17 -9.83
CA GLY A 902 8.50 -32.09 -10.64
C GLY A 902 8.92 -30.93 -9.75
N THR A 903 10.16 -30.97 -9.28
CA THR A 903 10.84 -29.86 -8.59
C THR A 903 11.17 -28.74 -9.58
N ALA A 904 10.50 -27.59 -9.46
CA ALA A 904 10.90 -26.36 -10.13
C ALA A 904 11.99 -25.68 -9.28
N LEU A 905 13.24 -25.81 -9.70
CA LEU A 905 14.39 -25.12 -9.13
C LEU A 905 14.43 -23.67 -9.65
N LEU A 906 14.15 -22.72 -8.75
CA LEU A 906 14.59 -21.33 -8.88
C LEU A 906 16.12 -21.27 -8.64
N PRO A 907 16.90 -20.48 -9.41
CA PRO A 907 18.29 -20.25 -9.05
C PRO A 907 18.36 -19.24 -7.90
N PRO A 908 19.08 -19.53 -6.79
CA PRO A 908 19.26 -18.57 -5.72
C PRO A 908 20.25 -17.47 -6.13
N TYR A 909 19.87 -16.23 -5.81
CA TYR A 909 20.79 -15.10 -5.67
C TYR A 909 21.93 -15.50 -4.72
N ARG A 910 23.17 -15.52 -5.21
CA ARG A 910 24.37 -15.73 -4.39
C ARG A 910 25.09 -14.40 -4.23
N GLU A 911 25.01 -13.82 -3.04
CA GLU A 911 25.98 -12.84 -2.58
C GLU A 911 27.37 -13.51 -2.47
N VAL A 912 28.35 -12.96 -3.15
CA VAL A 912 29.75 -13.35 -2.98
C VAL A 912 30.35 -12.48 -1.87
N ARG A 913 30.52 -13.08 -0.69
CA ARG A 913 31.37 -12.54 0.39
C ARG A 913 32.82 -12.42 -0.11
N SER A 914 33.39 -11.23 0.02
CA SER A 914 34.81 -10.99 -0.21
C SER A 914 35.64 -11.39 1.03
N GLU A 915 36.41 -12.46 0.94
CA GLU A 915 37.54 -12.70 1.83
C GLU A 915 38.86 -12.37 1.12
N GLN A 916 39.70 -11.60 1.81
CA GLN A 916 41.08 -11.31 1.43
C GLN A 916 41.93 -12.58 1.47
N HIS A 917 42.75 -12.84 0.45
CA HIS A 917 44.16 -13.18 0.64
C HIS A 917 44.97 -13.12 -0.67
N GLU A 918 46.25 -12.80 -0.49
CA GLU A 918 47.28 -12.46 -1.46
C GLU A 918 47.73 -13.58 -2.41
N SER A 919 48.39 -13.12 -3.49
CA SER A 919 49.61 -13.67 -4.14
C SER A 919 49.47 -14.39 -5.50
N GLY A 920 50.29 -13.93 -6.46
CA GLY A 920 51.00 -14.83 -7.38
C GLY A 920 50.65 -14.81 -8.88
N GLY A 921 51.21 -13.84 -9.62
CA GLY A 921 52.01 -14.03 -10.86
C GLY A 921 51.46 -14.78 -12.10
N GLY A 922 51.63 -14.14 -13.28
CA GLY A 922 52.19 -14.83 -14.46
C GLY A 922 51.44 -14.76 -15.80
N CYS A 923 51.83 -13.80 -16.64
CA CYS A 923 52.10 -13.85 -18.10
C CYS A 923 51.38 -14.87 -19.03
N ALA A 924 50.75 -14.39 -20.12
CA ALA A 924 51.31 -14.32 -21.49
C ALA A 924 50.29 -14.41 -22.66
N SER A 925 50.48 -13.50 -23.64
CA SER A 925 50.27 -13.58 -25.13
C SER A 925 48.92 -14.03 -25.70
N GLY A 926 48.23 -13.24 -26.53
CA GLY A 926 48.52 -12.87 -27.93
C GLY A 926 47.29 -13.31 -28.78
N SER A 927 46.75 -12.66 -29.81
CA SER A 927 47.30 -11.88 -30.91
C SER A 927 46.15 -11.26 -31.74
N THR A 928 46.29 -10.00 -32.18
CA THR A 928 45.62 -9.37 -33.34
C THR A 928 46.34 -9.76 -34.65
N PRO A 929 45.78 -9.57 -35.88
CA PRO A 929 45.71 -8.27 -36.62
C PRO A 929 44.48 -8.17 -37.59
N ALA A 930 44.17 -7.16 -38.41
CA ALA A 930 44.50 -5.74 -38.67
C ALA A 930 43.43 -5.27 -39.70
N GLY A 931 42.90 -4.03 -39.65
CA GLY A 931 43.35 -2.86 -40.44
C GLY A 931 42.10 -2.16 -41.02
N GLY A 932 41.98 -0.85 -41.25
CA GLY A 932 42.82 0.33 -41.07
C GLY A 932 42.40 1.38 -42.11
N LEU A 933 42.03 2.61 -41.70
CA LEU A 933 42.38 3.85 -42.42
C LEU A 933 42.17 5.09 -41.54
N VAL A 934 43.05 6.07 -41.74
CA VAL A 934 43.39 7.23 -40.93
C VAL A 934 42.97 8.51 -41.63
N VAL A 935 42.44 9.51 -40.90
CA VAL A 935 42.76 10.95 -41.11
C VAL A 935 42.82 11.63 -39.74
N ALA A 936 43.91 12.36 -39.49
CA ALA A 936 44.25 13.04 -38.25
C ALA A 936 44.04 14.55 -38.33
N LEU A 937 43.70 15.18 -37.21
CA LEU A 937 44.16 16.54 -36.88
C LEU A 937 44.22 16.72 -35.35
N ALA A 938 45.38 17.19 -34.92
CA ALA A 938 45.87 17.40 -33.56
C ALA A 938 45.70 18.91 -33.17
N LEU A 939 45.92 19.46 -31.98
CA LEU A 939 46.66 19.08 -30.77
C LEU A 939 46.34 20.09 -29.63
N ALA A 940 46.24 19.55 -28.41
CA ALA A 940 46.66 20.01 -27.07
C ALA A 940 46.75 21.49 -26.61
N PHE A 941 46.21 21.68 -25.39
CA PHE A 941 46.56 22.66 -24.35
C PHE A 941 47.87 22.31 -23.61
N VAL A 942 48.72 23.31 -23.32
CA VAL A 942 49.66 23.33 -22.18
C VAL A 942 49.84 24.76 -21.63
N PHE A 943 49.72 24.90 -20.30
CA PHE A 943 50.04 26.08 -19.47
C PHE A 943 51.55 26.26 -19.25
N VAL A 944 52.06 27.50 -19.25
CA VAL A 944 53.23 27.93 -18.43
C VAL A 944 53.20 29.45 -18.12
N ARG A 945 53.34 29.80 -16.83
CA ARG A 945 53.72 31.14 -16.30
C ARG A 945 55.24 31.39 -16.44
N PRO A 946 55.70 32.66 -16.40
CA PRO A 946 56.62 33.04 -15.31
C PRO A 946 56.48 34.48 -14.74
N ARG A 947 57.04 34.64 -13.54
CA ARG A 947 57.12 35.83 -12.65
C ARG A 947 58.17 36.87 -13.10
N ARG A 948 58.04 38.17 -12.71
CA ARG A 948 58.67 38.88 -11.53
C ARG A 948 58.95 40.41 -11.72
N ARG A 949 58.78 41.18 -10.60
CA ARG A 949 59.39 42.48 -10.16
C ARG A 949 58.81 43.80 -10.74
N ARG A 950 58.66 44.95 -10.03
CA ARG A 950 59.28 45.55 -8.81
C ARG A 950 58.55 46.85 -8.32
N ARG A 951 58.70 47.18 -7.02
CA ARG A 951 58.72 48.50 -6.27
C ARG A 951 57.41 49.27 -5.91
N GLY A 952 57.27 49.60 -4.61
CA GLY A 952 56.28 50.53 -3.98
C GLY A 952 56.76 52.00 -3.92
N PRO A 953 56.44 52.87 -2.92
CA PRO A 953 55.66 52.69 -1.67
C PRO A 953 54.61 53.82 -1.36
N ALA A 954 53.81 53.67 -0.27
CA ALA A 954 53.65 54.63 0.85
C ALA A 954 52.27 54.62 1.56
N THR A 955 52.35 54.48 2.90
CA THR A 955 51.51 55.04 3.99
C THR A 955 50.04 54.61 4.20
N ALA A 956 49.83 54.05 5.40
CA ALA A 956 48.57 53.82 6.14
C ALA A 956 48.26 55.06 7.05
N PRO A 957 47.40 55.04 8.10
CA PRO A 957 46.45 54.00 8.56
C PRO A 957 45.11 54.52 9.22
N LEU A 958 44.35 53.54 9.77
CA LEU A 958 43.54 53.54 11.02
C LEU A 958 42.04 53.95 11.03
N ARG A 959 41.28 52.96 11.55
CA ARG A 959 40.14 52.98 12.51
C ARG A 959 38.71 53.19 11.98
N GLY A 960 37.86 52.28 12.45
CA GLY A 960 36.42 52.17 12.27
C GLY A 960 36.04 50.71 12.38
#